data_AF-A0AAW1PPP4-F1
#
_entry.id   AF-A0AAW1PPP4-F1
#
_cell.length_a   1.000
_cell.length_b   1.000
_cell.length_c   1.000
_cell.angle_alpha   90.00
_cell.angle_beta   90.00
_cell.angle_gamma   90.00
#
_symmetry.space_group_name_H-M   'P 1'
#
loop_
_entity.id
_entity.type
_entity.pdbx_description
1 polymer ?
#
loop_
_entity_poly.entity_id
_entity_poly.type
_entity_poly.pdbx_seq_one_letter_code
_entity_poly.pdbx_strand_id
1 'polypeptide(L)'
;MTQQQLVGKYEVRFTDYRSRQSGFFMLEPDVGPLLPPEDYTTRFETCALVGKQGTLLGSGLGPVIDSHDAVFRMDNCPTTAKHVDNVGLKTTFAVLAEDWAQALLGVEEVGVGPFVHRWWADGGAAVVMWEEASQYSFTQLMNLYPTSNTLLLSRDLVTFTQALAGRLKDGMERHLNASLQVSKVSSLMVAAVLASQICGRVDVYGVLPRCSGRNDYECRRTSYFDDFEPSLAVQDSQELERWLLIHLHQRGLVNLDTPEWVALDANGGLVLGELPHLAQSIGQPGVCDAQQCQPRCSGHGRFEAGACVCAAAFSGPDCSQNRILAHSDAILRGVDMHFDGALLLSQQQVVVDMLSQTYHIPLPQHEAQHRQGGSYLINKEMRHALPANDTWLWEALSTRPQSGTSIAAHLSPRLPNSQATRMQRRTLGRCALVGNAGAQLHHSYGAEIDAHDVVVRFNQGPLRGFEESLGTRTSLEIINKAWMSQLLEGIKSVSPTTRISRHAWDWREPGTALGVYEMFDPASFAFRMSHQIADKEEWWRQAYKKFRRIFPEHPLVALSPHFVVWANQKYAELKAGVQAEGLGSYAGEKPMSGFYAVLLCVQVCEELDVYGFTPYQEADRLDPLAPRYHYFDAAVPRPSSHSFDLADYIYQLLANLTDAIRVFD
;
A
#
# COMPACT_ATOMS: atom_id res chain seq x y z
N MET A 1 -28.34 0.62 -51.66
CA MET A 1 -28.63 1.35 -50.41
C MET A 1 -27.95 2.71 -50.50
N THR A 2 -28.73 3.77 -50.36
CA THR A 2 -28.37 5.16 -50.64
C THR A 2 -27.53 5.80 -49.53
N GLN A 3 -26.71 6.74 -49.97
CA GLN A 3 -25.61 7.44 -49.31
C GLN A 3 -26.05 8.43 -48.20
N GLN A 4 -26.91 8.01 -47.27
CA GLN A 4 -27.37 8.82 -46.14
C GLN A 4 -27.56 7.96 -44.89
N GLN A 5 -26.47 7.64 -44.16
CA GLN A 5 -26.42 7.39 -42.70
C GLN A 5 -25.05 6.87 -42.21
N LEU A 6 -23.94 7.49 -42.62
CA LEU A 6 -22.62 7.25 -42.01
C LEU A 6 -21.96 8.60 -41.70
N VAL A 7 -22.53 9.35 -40.77
CA VAL A 7 -21.83 10.51 -40.17
C VAL A 7 -21.02 9.96 -39.01
N GLY A 8 -19.70 9.84 -39.21
CA GLY A 8 -18.73 9.69 -38.12
C GLY A 8 -17.80 8.47 -38.17
N LYS A 9 -18.13 7.37 -38.86
CA LYS A 9 -17.32 6.15 -38.77
C LYS A 9 -16.33 6.02 -39.93
N TYR A 10 -15.05 5.80 -39.65
CA TYR A 10 -14.01 5.55 -40.66
C TYR A 10 -13.85 4.04 -40.88
N GLU A 11 -13.70 3.60 -42.14
CA GLU A 11 -13.37 2.21 -42.47
C GLU A 11 -11.88 2.09 -42.76
N VAL A 12 -11.18 1.23 -42.01
CA VAL A 12 -9.76 0.92 -42.23
C VAL A 12 -9.64 -0.42 -42.93
N ARG A 13 -8.98 -0.43 -44.09
CA ARG A 13 -8.69 -1.66 -44.82
C ARG A 13 -7.50 -2.37 -44.18
N PHE A 14 -7.62 -3.68 -43.97
CA PHE A 14 -6.54 -4.53 -43.47
C PHE A 14 -6.51 -5.88 -44.19
N THR A 15 -5.40 -6.60 -44.09
CA THR A 15 -5.28 -8.00 -44.52
C THR A 15 -5.49 -8.92 -43.32
N ASP A 16 -6.54 -9.74 -43.34
CA ASP A 16 -6.72 -10.77 -42.33
C ASP A 16 -5.84 -11.97 -42.66
N TYR A 17 -4.71 -12.12 -41.97
CA TYR A 17 -3.77 -13.22 -42.21
C TYR A 17 -4.30 -14.60 -41.80
N ARG A 18 -5.42 -14.67 -41.07
CA ARG A 18 -6.08 -15.94 -40.70
C ARG A 18 -6.82 -16.52 -41.91
N SER A 19 -7.50 -15.67 -42.68
CA SER A 19 -8.25 -16.04 -43.89
C SER A 19 -7.50 -15.75 -45.20
N ARG A 20 -6.44 -14.94 -45.15
CA ARG A 20 -5.71 -14.36 -46.29
C ARG A 20 -6.57 -13.50 -47.22
N GLN A 21 -7.57 -12.83 -46.66
CA GLN A 21 -8.47 -11.93 -47.40
C GLN A 21 -8.34 -10.49 -46.91
N SER A 22 -8.60 -9.52 -47.80
CA SER A 22 -8.77 -8.12 -47.37
C SER A 22 -10.13 -7.96 -46.68
N GLY A 23 -10.12 -7.28 -45.55
CA GLY A 23 -11.32 -6.89 -44.81
C GLY A 23 -11.34 -5.40 -44.49
N PHE A 24 -12.43 -4.96 -43.87
CA PHE A 24 -12.57 -3.62 -43.31
C PHE A 24 -12.86 -3.75 -41.82
N PHE A 25 -12.27 -2.84 -41.04
CA PHE A 25 -12.50 -2.70 -39.62
C PHE A 25 -13.01 -1.29 -39.34
N MET A 26 -14.01 -1.19 -38.44
CA MET A 26 -14.67 0.07 -38.10
C MET A 26 -13.85 0.81 -37.05
N LEU A 27 -13.39 2.01 -37.42
CA LEU A 27 -12.73 2.91 -36.50
C LEU A 27 -13.75 3.91 -35.92
N GLU A 28 -13.74 4.07 -34.60
CA GLU A 28 -14.55 5.07 -33.93
C GLU A 28 -14.15 6.49 -34.38
N PRO A 29 -15.12 7.42 -34.54
CA PRO A 29 -14.89 8.77 -35.05
C PRO A 29 -13.75 9.51 -34.34
N ASP A 30 -13.69 9.35 -33.03
CA ASP A 30 -12.78 10.07 -32.15
C ASP A 30 -11.35 9.51 -32.18
N VAL A 31 -11.16 8.28 -32.68
CA VAL A 31 -9.83 7.66 -32.79
C VAL A 31 -9.05 8.25 -33.95
N GLY A 32 -9.69 8.47 -35.10
CA GLY A 32 -9.03 8.90 -36.33
C GLY A 32 -8.13 10.13 -36.17
N PRO A 33 -8.60 11.23 -35.56
CA PRO A 33 -7.78 12.42 -35.32
C PRO A 33 -6.62 12.24 -34.33
N LEU A 34 -6.65 11.18 -33.52
CA LEU A 34 -5.64 10.88 -32.49
C LEU A 34 -4.55 9.93 -32.99
N LEU A 35 -4.74 9.29 -34.15
CA LEU A 35 -3.75 8.40 -34.73
C LEU A 35 -2.55 9.20 -35.28
N PRO A 36 -1.32 8.66 -35.18
CA PRO A 36 -0.16 9.31 -35.77
C PRO A 36 -0.30 9.37 -37.30
N PRO A 37 0.22 10.43 -37.96
CA PRO A 37 0.10 10.61 -39.41
C PRO A 37 0.95 9.61 -40.21
N GLU A 38 1.98 9.04 -39.58
CA GLU A 38 2.90 8.07 -40.17
C GLU A 38 3.13 6.90 -39.21
N ASP A 39 3.57 5.77 -39.77
CA ASP A 39 3.93 4.59 -38.99
C ASP A 39 5.20 4.81 -38.16
N TYR A 40 5.40 3.98 -37.14
CA TYR A 40 6.54 4.07 -36.23
C TYR A 40 7.85 3.66 -36.94
N THR A 41 8.69 4.65 -37.25
CA THR A 41 9.92 4.46 -38.04
C THR A 41 11.17 4.15 -37.23
N THR A 42 11.14 4.35 -35.90
CA THR A 42 12.30 4.06 -35.04
C THR A 42 12.68 2.59 -35.11
N ARG A 43 13.98 2.34 -35.17
CA ARG A 43 14.58 1.00 -35.14
C ARG A 43 15.62 0.97 -34.01
N PHE A 44 15.74 -0.19 -33.37
CA PHE A 44 16.63 -0.40 -32.23
C PHE A 44 17.65 -1.50 -32.59
N GLU A 45 18.89 -1.38 -32.14
CA GLU A 45 19.88 -2.43 -32.41
C GLU A 45 19.61 -3.64 -31.49
N THR A 46 19.38 -3.37 -30.22
CA THR A 46 19.11 -4.37 -29.18
C THR A 46 17.81 -4.09 -28.44
N CYS A 47 17.01 -5.14 -28.26
CA CYS A 47 15.77 -5.07 -27.50
C CYS A 47 15.70 -6.16 -26.44
N ALA A 48 15.25 -5.83 -25.24
CA ALA A 48 14.87 -6.80 -24.23
C ALA A 48 13.35 -7.02 -24.27
N LEU A 49 12.93 -8.28 -24.34
CA LEU A 49 11.55 -8.71 -24.15
C LEU A 49 11.43 -9.36 -22.77
N VAL A 50 10.78 -8.67 -21.82
CA VAL A 50 10.76 -9.08 -20.41
C VAL A 50 9.40 -9.67 -20.04
N GLY A 51 9.38 -10.99 -19.82
CA GLY A 51 8.25 -11.78 -19.36
C GLY A 51 7.88 -11.53 -17.90
N LYS A 52 6.82 -12.21 -17.47
CA LYS A 52 6.23 -12.07 -16.13
C LYS A 52 6.64 -13.16 -15.14
N GLN A 53 7.43 -14.15 -15.54
CA GLN A 53 7.68 -15.32 -14.70
C GLN A 53 8.59 -15.04 -13.50
N GLY A 54 8.31 -15.73 -12.39
CA GLY A 54 9.07 -15.70 -11.15
C GLY A 54 10.54 -16.13 -11.28
N THR A 55 10.94 -16.79 -12.37
CA THR A 55 12.36 -17.13 -12.64
C THR A 55 13.27 -15.91 -12.74
N LEU A 56 12.71 -14.70 -12.89
CA LEU A 56 13.49 -13.46 -12.82
C LEU A 56 13.95 -13.16 -11.39
N LEU A 57 13.25 -13.63 -10.35
CA LEU A 57 13.59 -13.33 -8.97
C LEU A 57 14.95 -13.92 -8.57
N GLY A 58 15.83 -13.07 -8.03
CA GLY A 58 17.18 -13.44 -7.62
C GLY A 58 18.20 -13.53 -8.77
N SER A 59 17.80 -13.20 -10.00
CA SER A 59 18.67 -13.29 -11.18
C SER A 59 19.70 -12.17 -11.28
N GLY A 60 19.46 -10.97 -10.71
CA GLY A 60 20.36 -9.84 -10.89
C GLY A 60 20.40 -9.30 -12.34
N LEU A 61 19.47 -9.70 -13.21
CA LEU A 61 19.48 -9.37 -14.64
C LEU A 61 19.10 -7.91 -14.96
N GLY A 62 18.65 -7.14 -13.97
CA GLY A 62 18.15 -5.78 -14.16
C GLY A 62 19.08 -4.85 -14.94
N PRO A 63 20.36 -4.70 -14.54
CA PRO A 63 21.33 -3.90 -15.28
C PRO A 63 21.56 -4.37 -16.73
N VAL A 64 21.49 -5.68 -16.97
CA VAL A 64 21.63 -6.24 -18.32
C VAL A 64 20.39 -5.92 -19.16
N ILE A 65 19.19 -6.09 -18.61
CA ILE A 65 17.93 -5.72 -19.26
C ILE A 65 17.95 -4.22 -19.62
N ASP A 66 18.32 -3.36 -18.67
CA ASP A 66 18.34 -1.90 -18.87
C ASP A 66 19.42 -1.42 -19.86
N SER A 67 20.43 -2.23 -20.14
CA SER A 67 21.46 -1.91 -21.13
C SER A 67 20.98 -2.02 -22.59
N HIS A 68 19.82 -2.62 -22.85
CA HIS A 68 19.27 -2.72 -24.20
C HIS A 68 18.75 -1.37 -24.68
N ASP A 69 18.77 -1.11 -25.99
CA ASP A 69 18.30 0.16 -26.55
C ASP A 69 16.80 0.36 -26.28
N ALA A 70 16.00 -0.70 -26.43
CA ALA A 70 14.59 -0.72 -26.06
C ALA A 70 14.22 -1.89 -25.15
N VAL A 71 13.25 -1.66 -24.26
CA VAL A 71 12.71 -2.69 -23.36
C VAL A 71 11.20 -2.80 -23.52
N PHE A 72 10.71 -4.00 -23.82
CA PHE A 72 9.29 -4.34 -23.96
C PHE A 72 8.80 -5.04 -22.69
N ARG A 73 7.70 -4.54 -22.12
CA ARG A 73 7.00 -5.13 -20.98
C ARG A 73 5.53 -5.26 -21.29
N MET A 74 4.88 -6.25 -20.68
CA MET A 74 3.48 -6.55 -20.93
C MET A 74 2.61 -6.13 -19.75
N ASP A 75 1.35 -5.79 -20.02
CA ASP A 75 0.27 -5.85 -19.04
C ASP A 75 0.56 -5.12 -17.71
N ASN A 76 1.28 -4.00 -17.78
CA ASN A 76 1.70 -3.19 -16.64
C ASN A 76 2.55 -3.94 -15.58
N CYS A 77 3.35 -4.94 -16.00
CA CYS A 77 4.27 -5.66 -15.12
C CYS A 77 5.20 -4.69 -14.37
N PRO A 78 5.30 -4.78 -13.03
CA PRO A 78 5.97 -3.78 -12.19
C PRO A 78 7.50 -3.84 -12.29
N THR A 79 8.17 -2.69 -12.20
CA THR A 79 9.64 -2.53 -12.34
C THR A 79 10.30 -1.92 -11.09
N THR A 80 9.72 -2.17 -9.93
CA THR A 80 9.90 -1.38 -8.71
C THR A 80 11.25 -1.60 -8.02
N ALA A 81 11.57 -0.86 -6.94
CA ALA A 81 12.80 -1.13 -6.16
C ALA A 81 12.86 -2.58 -5.64
N LYS A 82 11.72 -3.21 -5.34
CA LYS A 82 11.62 -4.65 -5.05
C LYS A 82 12.13 -5.55 -6.19
N HIS A 83 11.99 -5.16 -7.45
CA HIS A 83 12.33 -6.02 -8.61
C HIS A 83 13.40 -5.47 -9.54
N VAL A 84 13.82 -4.21 -9.41
CA VAL A 84 14.73 -3.52 -10.32
C VAL A 84 16.00 -4.31 -10.55
N ASP A 85 16.57 -4.91 -9.51
CA ASP A 85 17.80 -5.69 -9.62
C ASP A 85 17.64 -6.91 -10.55
N ASN A 86 16.42 -7.42 -10.68
CA ASN A 86 16.09 -8.62 -11.44
C ASN A 86 15.49 -8.31 -12.82
N VAL A 87 14.67 -7.27 -12.90
CA VAL A 87 13.84 -6.99 -14.09
C VAL A 87 14.18 -5.67 -14.76
N GLY A 88 14.99 -4.81 -14.13
CA GLY A 88 15.36 -3.49 -14.63
C GLY A 88 14.25 -2.44 -14.44
N LEU A 89 14.62 -1.16 -14.52
CA LEU A 89 13.70 -0.01 -14.47
C LEU A 89 13.27 0.46 -15.86
N LYS A 90 14.11 0.25 -16.88
CA LYS A 90 13.89 0.79 -18.22
C LYS A 90 12.68 0.13 -18.85
N THR A 91 11.83 0.96 -19.44
CA THR A 91 10.75 0.51 -20.31
C THR A 91 10.62 1.48 -21.46
N THR A 92 10.59 0.93 -22.66
CA THR A 92 10.37 1.70 -23.90
C THR A 92 8.98 1.44 -24.43
N PHE A 93 8.48 0.21 -24.33
CA PHE A 93 7.14 -0.18 -24.77
C PHE A 93 6.42 -0.94 -23.66
N ALA A 94 5.25 -0.43 -23.26
CA ALA A 94 4.29 -1.11 -22.41
C ALA A 94 3.15 -1.64 -23.29
N VAL A 95 3.15 -2.95 -23.57
CA VAL A 95 2.17 -3.60 -24.47
C VAL A 95 1.02 -4.13 -23.64
N LEU A 96 -0.20 -3.63 -23.89
CA LEU A 96 -1.36 -3.86 -23.04
C LEU A 96 -2.49 -4.56 -23.79
N ALA A 97 -2.99 -5.65 -23.21
CA ALA A 97 -4.29 -6.21 -23.55
C ALA A 97 -5.43 -5.30 -23.09
N GLU A 98 -6.63 -5.50 -23.62
CA GLU A 98 -7.76 -4.60 -23.33
C GLU A 98 -8.13 -4.59 -21.84
N ASP A 99 -8.16 -5.75 -21.21
CA ASP A 99 -8.50 -5.89 -19.79
C ASP A 99 -7.55 -5.02 -18.92
N TRP A 100 -6.27 -4.93 -19.31
CA TRP A 100 -5.27 -4.10 -18.63
C TRP A 100 -5.41 -2.61 -18.98
N ALA A 101 -5.79 -2.28 -20.22
CA ALA A 101 -6.09 -0.91 -20.62
C ALA A 101 -7.30 -0.34 -19.83
N GLN A 102 -8.34 -1.15 -19.63
CA GLN A 102 -9.50 -0.78 -18.81
C GLN A 102 -9.14 -0.65 -17.33
N ALA A 103 -8.34 -1.58 -16.79
CA ALA A 103 -7.86 -1.52 -15.41
C ALA A 103 -7.06 -0.24 -15.14
N LEU A 104 -6.28 0.25 -16.12
CA LEU A 104 -5.58 1.54 -16.03
C LEU A 104 -6.51 2.75 -16.02
N LEU A 105 -7.72 2.64 -16.56
CA LEU A 105 -8.71 3.72 -16.62
C LEU A 105 -9.67 3.71 -15.44
N GLY A 106 -9.66 2.64 -14.62
CA GLY A 106 -10.56 2.49 -13.47
C GLY A 106 -12.01 2.28 -13.87
N VAL A 107 -12.26 1.66 -15.03
CA VAL A 107 -13.62 1.38 -15.53
C VAL A 107 -14.21 0.18 -14.77
N GLU A 108 -15.37 0.37 -14.14
CA GLU A 108 -15.98 -0.41 -13.07
C GLU A 108 -16.39 -1.88 -13.37
N GLU A 109 -16.18 -2.45 -14.56
CA GLU A 109 -16.80 -3.75 -14.93
C GLU A 109 -15.95 -5.01 -14.71
N VAL A 110 -14.65 -4.90 -14.39
CA VAL A 110 -13.83 -6.09 -14.09
C VAL A 110 -13.36 -6.01 -12.65
N GLY A 111 -13.86 -6.92 -11.81
CA GLY A 111 -13.59 -7.01 -10.36
C GLY A 111 -12.13 -7.33 -10.00
N VAL A 112 -11.19 -6.49 -10.42
CA VAL A 112 -9.79 -6.51 -10.01
C VAL A 112 -9.55 -5.23 -9.22
N GLY A 113 -9.26 -5.39 -7.92
CA GLY A 113 -8.78 -4.28 -7.07
C GLY A 113 -7.33 -3.88 -7.38
N PRO A 114 -6.67 -3.19 -6.45
CA PRO A 114 -6.60 -1.73 -6.32
C PRO A 114 -5.73 -1.04 -7.40
N PHE A 115 -6.11 0.18 -7.79
CA PHE A 115 -5.34 1.19 -8.57
C PHE A 115 -4.05 0.73 -9.27
N VAL A 116 -4.16 0.38 -10.56
CA VAL A 116 -3.03 0.11 -11.46
C VAL A 116 -2.10 1.33 -11.57
N HIS A 117 -0.84 1.18 -11.13
CA HIS A 117 0.18 2.23 -11.22
C HIS A 117 0.58 2.51 -12.68
N ARG A 118 0.67 3.79 -13.08
CA ARG A 118 0.98 4.24 -14.44
C ARG A 118 2.45 4.66 -14.60
N TRP A 119 3.40 3.85 -14.12
CA TRP A 119 4.84 4.17 -14.08
C TRP A 119 5.44 4.52 -15.46
N TRP A 120 4.85 4.01 -16.54
CA TRP A 120 5.19 4.34 -17.91
C TRP A 120 4.83 5.79 -18.31
N ALA A 121 3.83 6.40 -17.66
CA ALA A 121 3.37 7.76 -17.97
C ALA A 121 4.40 8.81 -17.53
N ASP A 122 5.06 8.58 -16.39
CA ASP A 122 6.10 9.46 -15.85
C ASP A 122 7.47 9.16 -16.46
N GLY A 123 7.70 7.92 -16.93
CA GLY A 123 8.96 7.47 -17.54
C GLY A 123 9.09 7.68 -19.05
N GLY A 124 8.04 8.17 -19.72
CA GLY A 124 8.05 8.45 -21.17
C GLY A 124 7.98 7.21 -22.07
N ALA A 125 7.54 6.07 -21.55
CA ALA A 125 7.39 4.84 -22.34
C ALA A 125 6.19 4.93 -23.28
N ALA A 126 6.28 4.23 -24.41
CA ALA A 126 5.17 4.12 -25.35
C ALA A 126 4.15 3.08 -24.87
N VAL A 127 2.88 3.45 -24.77
CA VAL A 127 1.80 2.51 -24.45
C VAL A 127 1.23 1.95 -25.73
N VAL A 128 1.34 0.63 -25.92
CA VAL A 128 0.88 -0.04 -27.13
C VAL A 128 -0.37 -0.85 -26.82
N MET A 129 -1.52 -0.39 -27.33
CA MET A 129 -2.78 -1.13 -27.28
C MET A 129 -2.97 -1.90 -28.58
N TRP A 130 -3.46 -3.14 -28.53
CA TRP A 130 -3.50 -4.01 -29.71
C TRP A 130 -4.84 -4.69 -29.97
N GLU A 131 -5.76 -4.69 -29.00
CA GLU A 131 -7.07 -5.30 -29.20
C GLU A 131 -8.03 -4.36 -29.94
N GLU A 132 -8.99 -4.96 -30.64
CA GLU A 132 -10.04 -4.19 -31.33
C GLU A 132 -10.94 -3.43 -30.34
N ALA A 133 -11.17 -4.01 -29.16
CA ALA A 133 -11.91 -3.38 -28.08
C ALA A 133 -11.18 -2.16 -27.48
N SER A 134 -9.87 -2.02 -27.72
CA SER A 134 -9.06 -0.95 -27.13
C SER A 134 -9.25 0.42 -27.73
N GLN A 135 -10.11 0.60 -28.73
CA GLN A 135 -10.43 1.92 -29.27
C GLN A 135 -10.99 2.86 -28.20
N TYR A 136 -11.90 2.37 -27.34
CA TYR A 136 -12.45 3.18 -26.26
C TYR A 136 -11.35 3.55 -25.26
N SER A 137 -10.62 2.56 -24.77
CA SER A 137 -9.52 2.75 -23.82
C SER A 137 -8.43 3.68 -24.37
N PHE A 138 -8.11 3.58 -25.65
CA PHE A 138 -7.18 4.45 -26.36
C PHE A 138 -7.63 5.91 -26.35
N THR A 139 -8.89 6.19 -26.72
CA THR A 139 -9.42 7.57 -26.72
C THR A 139 -9.43 8.17 -25.32
N GLN A 140 -9.86 7.40 -24.30
CA GLN A 140 -9.88 7.86 -22.92
C GLN A 140 -8.47 8.16 -22.40
N LEU A 141 -7.50 7.28 -22.68
CA LEU A 141 -6.13 7.46 -22.23
C LEU A 141 -5.48 8.69 -22.90
N MET A 142 -5.70 8.88 -24.19
CA MET A 142 -5.24 10.08 -24.93
C MET A 142 -5.91 11.37 -24.43
N ASN A 143 -7.19 11.32 -24.04
CA ASN A 143 -7.88 12.48 -23.47
C ASN A 143 -7.38 12.85 -22.07
N LEU A 144 -7.11 11.84 -21.24
CA LEU A 144 -6.59 12.02 -19.88
C LEU A 144 -5.11 12.39 -19.87
N TYR A 145 -4.34 11.86 -20.83
CA TYR A 145 -2.89 12.05 -20.96
C TYR A 145 -2.49 12.47 -22.39
N PRO A 146 -2.79 13.70 -22.81
CA PRO A 146 -2.55 14.14 -24.19
C PRO A 146 -1.07 14.17 -24.60
N THR A 147 -0.16 14.17 -23.62
CA THR A 147 1.29 14.15 -23.83
C THR A 147 1.90 12.75 -23.77
N SER A 148 1.08 11.72 -23.51
CA SER A 148 1.56 10.33 -23.47
C SER A 148 1.83 9.81 -24.90
N ASN A 149 2.85 8.97 -25.03
CA ASN A 149 3.16 8.30 -26.30
C ASN A 149 2.28 7.04 -26.43
N THR A 150 1.01 7.22 -26.77
CA THR A 150 0.06 6.09 -26.86
C THR A 150 -0.17 5.70 -28.31
N LEU A 151 -0.02 4.41 -28.59
CA LEU A 151 -0.07 3.79 -29.91
C LEU A 151 -1.17 2.74 -29.97
N LEU A 152 -1.90 2.72 -31.08
CA LEU A 152 -2.85 1.67 -31.42
C LEU A 152 -2.28 0.81 -32.54
N LEU A 153 -2.08 -0.48 -32.28
CA LEU A 153 -1.39 -1.39 -33.19
C LEU A 153 -2.25 -1.73 -34.41
N SER A 154 -1.62 -1.87 -35.57
CA SER A 154 -2.31 -2.19 -36.83
C SER A 154 -2.99 -3.56 -36.78
N ARG A 155 -4.18 -3.65 -37.40
CA ARG A 155 -4.95 -4.91 -37.46
C ARG A 155 -4.21 -5.99 -38.27
N ASP A 156 -3.40 -5.60 -39.24
CA ASP A 156 -2.53 -6.50 -40.01
C ASP A 156 -1.55 -7.24 -39.08
N LEU A 157 -0.83 -6.55 -38.20
CA LEU A 157 0.15 -7.20 -37.31
C LEU A 157 -0.53 -8.10 -36.26
N VAL A 158 -1.69 -7.66 -35.74
CA VAL A 158 -2.47 -8.44 -34.77
C VAL A 158 -3.01 -9.71 -35.40
N THR A 159 -3.61 -9.64 -36.59
CA THR A 159 -4.14 -10.85 -37.26
C THR A 159 -3.04 -11.75 -37.80
N PHE A 160 -1.88 -11.20 -38.18
CA PHE A 160 -0.68 -11.97 -38.45
C PHE A 160 -0.24 -12.78 -37.23
N THR A 161 -0.18 -12.14 -36.06
CA THR A 161 0.16 -12.80 -34.78
C THR A 161 -0.85 -13.89 -34.44
N GLN A 162 -2.15 -13.62 -34.59
CA GLN A 162 -3.22 -14.61 -34.39
C GLN A 162 -3.10 -15.80 -35.33
N ALA A 163 -2.82 -15.57 -36.62
CA ALA A 163 -2.65 -16.63 -37.60
C ALA A 163 -1.40 -17.48 -37.31
N LEU A 164 -0.32 -16.87 -36.82
CA LEU A 164 0.88 -17.58 -36.40
C LEU A 164 0.62 -18.45 -35.17
N ALA A 165 0.05 -17.87 -34.10
CA ALA A 165 -0.28 -18.58 -32.88
C ALA A 165 -1.29 -19.71 -33.12
N GLY A 166 -2.32 -19.47 -33.94
CA GLY A 166 -3.31 -20.50 -34.31
C GLY A 166 -2.69 -21.71 -35.00
N ARG A 167 -1.79 -21.49 -35.97
CA ARG A 167 -1.07 -22.59 -36.63
C ARG A 167 -0.18 -23.39 -35.68
N LEU A 168 0.44 -22.71 -34.72
CA LEU A 168 1.25 -23.38 -33.68
C LEU A 168 0.36 -24.22 -32.77
N LYS A 169 -0.76 -23.66 -32.30
CA LYS A 169 -1.77 -24.36 -31.50
C LYS A 169 -2.28 -25.61 -32.22
N ASP A 170 -2.70 -25.49 -33.47
CA ASP A 170 -3.19 -26.62 -34.29
C ASP A 170 -2.11 -27.69 -34.50
N GLY A 171 -0.84 -27.28 -34.59
CA GLY A 171 0.29 -28.21 -34.66
C GLY A 171 0.47 -28.98 -33.35
N MET A 172 0.39 -28.29 -32.22
CA MET A 172 0.54 -28.87 -30.88
C MET A 172 -0.59 -29.83 -30.54
N GLU A 173 -1.85 -29.43 -30.73
CA GLU A 173 -3.01 -30.27 -30.41
C GLU A 173 -2.98 -31.58 -31.20
N ARG A 174 -2.54 -31.53 -32.47
CA ARG A 174 -2.33 -32.72 -33.29
C ARG A 174 -1.19 -33.62 -32.79
N HIS A 175 -0.09 -33.05 -32.32
CA HIS A 175 1.07 -33.83 -31.89
C HIS A 175 0.93 -34.40 -30.47
N LEU A 176 0.33 -33.64 -29.56
CA LEU A 176 0.16 -34.00 -28.15
C LEU A 176 -1.14 -34.79 -27.89
N ASN A 177 -2.03 -34.90 -28.88
CA ASN A 177 -3.36 -35.49 -28.75
C ASN A 177 -4.13 -34.90 -27.55
N ALA A 178 -4.08 -33.57 -27.43
CA ALA A 178 -4.66 -32.80 -26.34
C ALA A 178 -5.35 -31.54 -26.91
N SER A 179 -6.27 -30.96 -26.15
CA SER A 179 -6.89 -29.67 -26.50
C SER A 179 -6.38 -28.59 -25.55
N LEU A 180 -5.89 -27.49 -26.11
CA LEU A 180 -5.42 -26.32 -25.36
C LEU A 180 -6.56 -25.31 -25.23
N GLN A 181 -6.83 -24.86 -24.01
CA GLN A 181 -7.88 -23.90 -23.67
C GLN A 181 -7.43 -22.44 -23.90
N VAL A 182 -6.99 -22.14 -25.13
CA VAL A 182 -6.52 -20.80 -25.52
C VAL A 182 -7.49 -20.17 -26.51
N SER A 183 -8.12 -19.06 -26.10
CA SER A 183 -9.13 -18.33 -26.88
C SER A 183 -8.61 -17.06 -27.54
N LYS A 184 -7.53 -16.45 -27.02
CA LYS A 184 -6.91 -15.22 -27.55
C LYS A 184 -5.37 -15.28 -27.49
N VAL A 185 -4.71 -14.48 -28.32
CA VAL A 185 -3.26 -14.26 -28.21
C VAL A 185 -2.96 -13.37 -27.00
N SER A 186 -1.76 -13.49 -26.44
CA SER A 186 -1.36 -12.66 -25.29
C SER A 186 -0.54 -11.44 -25.71
N SER A 187 -0.44 -10.45 -24.81
CA SER A 187 0.42 -9.27 -24.97
C SER A 187 1.89 -9.65 -25.22
N LEU A 188 2.38 -10.76 -24.65
CA LEU A 188 3.75 -11.24 -24.87
C LEU A 188 3.96 -11.72 -26.30
N MET A 189 3.00 -12.47 -26.86
CA MET A 189 3.08 -12.90 -28.26
C MET A 189 3.10 -11.71 -29.22
N VAL A 190 2.25 -10.72 -28.96
CA VAL A 190 2.18 -9.48 -29.75
C VAL A 190 3.48 -8.68 -29.62
N ALA A 191 4.00 -8.52 -28.40
CA ALA A 191 5.26 -7.85 -28.14
C ALA A 191 6.45 -8.55 -28.83
N ALA A 192 6.51 -9.88 -28.82
CA ALA A 192 7.56 -10.65 -29.49
C ALA A 192 7.55 -10.44 -31.00
N VAL A 193 6.36 -10.51 -31.62
CA VAL A 193 6.22 -10.25 -33.05
C VAL A 193 6.58 -8.80 -33.36
N LEU A 194 6.08 -7.82 -32.61
CA LEU A 194 6.42 -6.41 -32.80
C LEU A 194 7.92 -6.14 -32.67
N ALA A 195 8.56 -6.62 -31.61
CA ALA A 195 10.00 -6.47 -31.38
C ALA A 195 10.81 -7.07 -32.54
N SER A 196 10.41 -8.24 -33.06
CA SER A 196 11.09 -8.86 -34.22
C SER A 196 11.03 -8.04 -35.52
N GLN A 197 10.12 -7.06 -35.62
CA GLN A 197 10.01 -6.19 -36.79
C GLN A 197 10.84 -4.90 -36.67
N ILE A 198 11.12 -4.44 -35.44
CA ILE A 198 11.72 -3.12 -35.20
C ILE A 198 13.10 -3.18 -34.52
N CYS A 199 13.55 -4.38 -34.12
CA CYS A 199 14.81 -4.60 -33.43
C CYS A 199 15.78 -5.44 -34.29
N GLY A 200 17.07 -5.11 -34.27
CA GLY A 200 18.12 -5.91 -34.91
C GLY A 200 18.37 -7.24 -34.19
N ARG A 201 18.24 -7.24 -32.85
CA ARG A 201 18.31 -8.40 -31.97
C ARG A 201 17.30 -8.25 -30.83
N VAL A 202 16.59 -9.33 -30.50
CA VAL A 202 15.63 -9.36 -29.39
C VAL A 202 16.06 -10.43 -28.38
N ASP A 203 16.54 -10.02 -27.21
CA ASP A 203 16.88 -10.93 -26.11
C ASP A 203 15.66 -11.09 -25.19
N VAL A 204 15.35 -12.33 -24.83
CA VAL A 204 14.15 -12.66 -24.05
C VAL A 204 14.52 -13.05 -22.63
N TYR A 205 13.81 -12.50 -21.64
CA TYR A 205 14.03 -12.73 -20.22
C TYR A 205 12.73 -13.13 -19.52
N GLY A 206 12.75 -14.09 -18.60
CA GLY A 206 11.59 -14.37 -17.72
C GLY A 206 10.36 -14.98 -18.40
N VAL A 207 10.56 -15.83 -19.42
CA VAL A 207 9.47 -16.49 -20.16
C VAL A 207 9.54 -18.03 -20.14
N LEU A 208 10.60 -18.62 -19.59
CA LEU A 208 10.79 -20.07 -19.57
C LEU A 208 11.04 -20.58 -18.14
N PRO A 209 10.14 -21.36 -17.55
CA PRO A 209 10.47 -22.17 -16.41
C PRO A 209 11.04 -23.48 -16.96
N ARG A 210 12.35 -23.72 -16.79
CA ARG A 210 12.95 -25.03 -17.08
C ARG A 210 12.60 -26.01 -15.95
N CYS A 211 11.30 -26.26 -15.72
CA CYS A 211 10.87 -27.22 -14.70
C CYS A 211 11.20 -28.65 -15.15
N SER A 212 11.82 -29.42 -14.26
CA SER A 212 12.22 -30.81 -14.52
C SER A 212 11.07 -31.80 -14.23
N GLY A 213 9.96 -31.68 -14.97
CA GLY A 213 8.93 -32.73 -15.05
C GLY A 213 7.50 -32.34 -14.65
N ARG A 214 6.56 -33.30 -14.85
CA ARG A 214 5.12 -33.09 -14.66
C ARG A 214 4.66 -32.85 -13.21
N ASN A 215 5.50 -33.12 -12.21
CA ASN A 215 5.17 -33.05 -10.78
C ASN A 215 5.89 -31.93 -10.01
N ASP A 216 6.55 -31.01 -10.70
CA ASP A 216 7.20 -29.86 -10.07
C ASP A 216 6.17 -28.72 -9.89
N TYR A 217 5.37 -28.85 -8.84
CA TYR A 217 4.28 -27.91 -8.51
C TYR A 217 4.80 -26.56 -7.94
N GLU A 218 6.02 -26.53 -7.39
CA GLU A 218 6.64 -25.31 -6.88
C GLU A 218 7.12 -24.39 -8.00
N CYS A 219 7.65 -24.96 -9.10
CA CYS A 219 8.08 -24.21 -10.29
C CYS A 219 6.92 -23.60 -11.11
N ARG A 220 5.66 -23.96 -10.81
CA ARG A 220 4.44 -23.47 -11.49
C ARG A 220 3.78 -22.25 -10.82
N ARG A 221 4.29 -21.84 -9.65
CA ARG A 221 4.07 -20.51 -9.05
C ARG A 221 5.17 -19.59 -9.58
N THR A 222 5.02 -18.32 -9.88
CA THR A 222 3.98 -17.30 -9.86
C THR A 222 4.54 -16.18 -10.77
N SER A 223 3.80 -15.12 -11.10
CA SER A 223 4.48 -13.98 -11.72
C SER A 223 5.55 -13.45 -10.75
N TYR A 224 6.59 -12.75 -11.20
CA TYR A 224 7.63 -12.24 -10.28
C TYR A 224 7.10 -11.24 -9.24
N PHE A 225 5.82 -10.85 -9.33
CA PHE A 225 5.18 -9.79 -8.57
C PHE A 225 3.85 -10.18 -7.89
N ASP A 226 3.36 -11.41 -8.09
CA ASP A 226 2.15 -11.92 -7.44
C ASP A 226 2.41 -13.30 -6.84
N ASP A 227 1.56 -13.74 -5.92
CA ASP A 227 1.62 -15.08 -5.31
C ASP A 227 0.45 -15.98 -5.79
N PHE A 228 -0.16 -15.62 -6.94
CA PHE A 228 -1.33 -16.31 -7.48
C PHE A 228 -0.99 -17.52 -8.37
N GLU A 229 -1.64 -18.66 -8.12
CA GLU A 229 -1.55 -19.83 -9.00
C GLU A 229 -2.38 -19.63 -10.29
N PRO A 230 -1.77 -19.65 -11.50
CA PRO A 230 -2.49 -19.40 -12.73
C PRO A 230 -3.52 -20.50 -13.02
N SER A 231 -4.69 -20.13 -13.53
CA SER A 231 -5.69 -21.10 -13.99
C SER A 231 -5.16 -21.95 -15.15
N LEU A 232 -5.78 -23.13 -15.39
CA LEU A 232 -5.37 -24.02 -16.49
C LEU A 232 -5.35 -23.32 -17.86
N ALA A 233 -6.29 -22.41 -18.13
CA ALA A 233 -6.32 -21.66 -19.37
C ALA A 233 -5.13 -20.68 -19.50
N VAL A 234 -4.70 -20.08 -18.38
CA VAL A 234 -3.49 -19.22 -18.35
C VAL A 234 -2.24 -20.07 -18.57
N GLN A 235 -2.17 -21.27 -17.97
CA GLN A 235 -1.06 -22.20 -18.19
C GLN A 235 -0.97 -22.65 -19.66
N ASP A 236 -2.09 -23.02 -20.29
CA ASP A 236 -2.13 -23.37 -21.71
C ASP A 236 -1.71 -22.20 -22.60
N SER A 237 -2.07 -20.97 -22.23
CA SER A 237 -1.63 -19.75 -22.92
C SER A 237 -0.12 -19.55 -22.79
N GLN A 238 0.46 -19.71 -21.60
CA GLN A 238 1.91 -19.58 -21.36
C GLN A 238 2.70 -20.66 -22.12
N GLU A 239 2.18 -21.88 -22.23
CA GLU A 239 2.80 -22.90 -23.08
C GLU A 239 2.81 -22.45 -24.54
N LEU A 240 1.70 -21.95 -25.07
CA LEU A 240 1.68 -21.44 -26.44
C LEU A 240 2.65 -20.26 -26.66
N GLU A 241 2.83 -19.37 -25.66
CA GLU A 241 3.83 -18.30 -25.70
C GLU A 241 5.25 -18.85 -25.84
N ARG A 242 5.57 -19.85 -25.02
CA ARG A 242 6.85 -20.55 -25.03
C ARG A 242 7.13 -21.18 -26.40
N TRP A 243 6.17 -21.88 -26.99
CA TRP A 243 6.35 -22.50 -28.30
C TRP A 243 6.53 -21.49 -29.42
N LEU A 244 5.80 -20.37 -29.37
CA LEU A 244 6.02 -19.26 -30.29
C LEU A 244 7.46 -18.74 -30.19
N LEU A 245 7.94 -18.46 -28.98
CA LEU A 245 9.29 -17.93 -28.79
C LEU A 245 10.37 -18.91 -29.22
N ILE A 246 10.22 -20.22 -28.94
CA ILE A 246 11.13 -21.25 -29.44
C ILE A 246 11.15 -21.26 -30.98
N HIS A 247 9.97 -21.14 -31.61
CA HIS A 247 9.84 -21.12 -33.06
C HIS A 247 10.50 -19.89 -33.70
N LEU A 248 10.38 -18.72 -33.05
CA LEU A 248 11.04 -17.48 -33.45
C LEU A 248 12.56 -17.58 -33.24
N HIS A 249 13.00 -18.21 -32.15
CA HIS A 249 14.41 -18.41 -31.84
C HIS A 249 15.12 -19.30 -32.85
N GLN A 250 14.50 -20.42 -33.23
CA GLN A 250 15.00 -21.30 -34.28
C GLN A 250 15.13 -20.61 -35.66
N ARG A 251 14.48 -19.46 -35.84
CA ARG A 251 14.55 -18.63 -37.06
C ARG A 251 15.48 -17.43 -36.91
N GLY A 252 16.16 -17.29 -35.76
CA GLY A 252 17.02 -16.16 -35.46
C GLY A 252 16.28 -14.84 -35.27
N LEU A 253 14.97 -14.87 -35.01
CA LEU A 253 14.15 -13.66 -34.82
C LEU A 253 14.13 -13.18 -33.36
N VAL A 254 14.37 -14.08 -32.42
CA VAL A 254 14.57 -13.77 -30.99
C VAL A 254 15.70 -14.64 -30.43
N ASN A 255 16.31 -14.22 -29.35
CA ASN A 255 17.35 -14.94 -28.64
C ASN A 255 16.83 -15.43 -27.29
N LEU A 256 16.81 -16.76 -27.13
CA LEU A 256 16.47 -17.43 -25.87
C LEU A 256 17.72 -17.87 -25.10
N ASP A 257 18.91 -17.76 -25.70
CA ASP A 257 20.19 -18.06 -25.07
C ASP A 257 20.68 -16.82 -24.33
N THR A 258 19.88 -16.39 -23.34
CA THR A 258 20.17 -15.26 -22.47
C THR A 258 20.72 -15.75 -21.12
N PRO A 259 21.53 -14.93 -20.41
CA PRO A 259 21.99 -15.28 -19.08
C PRO A 259 20.82 -15.51 -18.14
N GLU A 260 20.91 -16.55 -17.30
CA GLU A 260 19.87 -16.85 -16.30
C GLU A 260 20.12 -16.08 -14.99
N TRP A 261 21.38 -15.71 -14.71
CA TRP A 261 21.75 -14.84 -13.60
C TRP A 261 23.01 -14.02 -13.88
N VAL A 262 23.19 -12.95 -13.11
CA VAL A 262 24.32 -12.02 -13.16
C VAL A 262 24.81 -11.71 -11.75
N ALA A 263 26.12 -11.77 -11.54
CA ALA A 263 26.77 -11.31 -10.30
C ALA A 263 27.94 -10.38 -10.62
N LEU A 264 28.39 -9.62 -9.62
CA LEU A 264 29.59 -8.80 -9.72
C LEU A 264 30.81 -9.61 -9.29
N ASP A 265 31.88 -9.59 -10.09
CA ASP A 265 33.19 -10.05 -9.64
C ASP A 265 33.83 -9.08 -8.64
N ALA A 266 34.96 -9.48 -8.05
CA ALA A 266 35.68 -8.69 -7.06
C ALA A 266 36.18 -7.32 -7.58
N ASN A 267 36.16 -7.08 -8.88
CA ASN A 267 36.56 -5.84 -9.54
C ASN A 267 35.37 -5.03 -10.09
N GLY A 268 34.13 -5.47 -9.84
CA GLY A 268 32.91 -4.84 -10.33
C GLY A 268 32.56 -5.17 -11.79
N GLY A 269 33.19 -6.19 -12.37
CA GLY A 269 32.82 -6.75 -13.68
C GLY A 269 31.60 -7.66 -13.58
N LEU A 270 30.74 -7.67 -14.61
CA LEU A 270 29.58 -8.57 -14.65
C LEU A 270 30.03 -10.00 -15.01
N VAL A 271 29.69 -10.95 -14.16
CA VAL A 271 29.82 -12.39 -14.40
C VAL A 271 28.45 -12.93 -14.77
N LEU A 272 28.35 -13.51 -15.97
CA LEU A 272 27.14 -14.13 -16.50
C LEU A 272 27.21 -15.64 -16.27
N GLY A 273 26.11 -16.25 -15.87
CA GLY A 273 26.05 -17.70 -15.68
C GLY A 273 24.76 -18.35 -16.19
N GLU A 274 24.87 -19.66 -16.45
CA GLU A 274 23.74 -20.58 -16.64
C GLU A 274 23.40 -21.22 -15.28
N LEU A 275 22.14 -21.59 -15.01
CA LEU A 275 21.80 -22.43 -13.87
C LEU A 275 22.50 -23.78 -14.04
N PRO A 276 23.14 -24.34 -13.00
CA PRO A 276 23.55 -25.72 -13.02
C PRO A 276 22.30 -26.56 -13.35
N HIS A 277 22.39 -27.46 -14.34
CA HIS A 277 21.34 -28.45 -14.60
C HIS A 277 20.87 -29.00 -13.25
N LEU A 278 19.59 -28.81 -12.92
CA LEU A 278 18.91 -29.39 -11.75
C LEU A 278 18.88 -30.91 -11.88
N ALA A 279 20.05 -31.53 -11.72
CA ALA A 279 20.24 -32.94 -11.50
C ALA A 279 20.14 -33.15 -9.99
N GLN A 280 18.97 -33.61 -9.55
CA GLN A 280 18.80 -34.43 -8.36
C GLN A 280 19.51 -33.94 -7.09
N SER A 281 18.86 -33.03 -6.38
CA SER A 281 18.95 -33.05 -4.92
C SER A 281 17.57 -32.85 -4.33
N ILE A 282 16.90 -33.98 -4.06
CA ILE A 282 15.85 -34.03 -3.05
C ILE A 282 16.56 -33.73 -1.72
N GLY A 283 16.60 -32.44 -1.35
CA GLY A 283 17.23 -31.94 -0.14
C GLY A 283 16.21 -31.81 0.97
N GLN A 284 16.60 -32.22 2.18
CA GLN A 284 15.78 -32.17 3.39
C GLN A 284 15.35 -30.73 3.77
N PRO A 285 14.28 -30.56 4.58
CA PRO A 285 13.82 -29.25 4.99
C PRO A 285 14.90 -28.55 5.82
N GLY A 286 15.30 -27.33 5.40
CA GLY A 286 16.00 -26.39 6.27
C GLY A 286 17.49 -26.16 6.07
N VAL A 287 18.07 -26.42 4.89
CA VAL A 287 19.45 -25.95 4.59
C VAL A 287 19.51 -25.35 3.18
N CYS A 288 19.55 -24.02 3.09
CA CYS A 288 19.82 -23.31 1.83
C CYS A 288 21.33 -23.15 1.62
N ASP A 289 21.78 -23.37 0.39
CA ASP A 289 23.16 -23.18 -0.05
C ASP A 289 23.46 -21.69 -0.25
N ALA A 290 24.63 -21.26 0.20
CA ALA A 290 25.00 -19.88 0.55
C ALA A 290 25.17 -18.92 -0.66
N GLN A 291 24.69 -19.29 -1.85
CA GLN A 291 24.69 -18.43 -3.05
C GLN A 291 23.29 -18.07 -3.57
N GLN A 292 22.23 -18.76 -3.14
CA GLN A 292 20.83 -18.41 -3.48
C GLN A 292 20.15 -17.53 -2.43
N CYS A 293 20.82 -17.25 -1.32
CA CYS A 293 20.43 -16.24 -0.36
C CYS A 293 21.39 -15.05 -0.47
N GLN A 294 21.23 -14.18 -1.48
CA GLN A 294 21.68 -12.81 -1.26
C GLN A 294 20.70 -12.19 -0.26
N PRO A 295 21.13 -11.84 0.97
CA PRO A 295 20.23 -11.26 1.91
C PRO A 295 19.88 -9.87 1.40
N ARG A 296 18.64 -9.66 0.95
CA ARG A 296 17.95 -8.44 1.38
C ARG A 296 18.21 -8.41 2.86
N CYS A 297 18.90 -7.40 3.36
CA CYS A 297 19.36 -7.28 4.75
C CYS A 297 18.16 -7.22 5.71
N SER A 298 17.35 -8.27 5.72
CA SER A 298 15.98 -8.45 6.18
C SER A 298 15.05 -7.26 5.91
N GLY A 299 15.33 -6.42 4.90
CA GLY A 299 14.59 -5.16 4.68
C GLY A 299 14.95 -4.04 5.68
N HIS A 300 16.01 -4.24 6.47
CA HIS A 300 16.45 -3.40 7.59
C HIS A 300 17.88 -2.88 7.42
N GLY A 301 18.39 -2.87 6.19
CA GLY A 301 19.74 -2.43 5.88
C GLY A 301 19.99 -2.37 4.39
N ARG A 302 21.19 -1.92 4.03
CA ARG A 302 21.66 -1.87 2.65
C ARG A 302 22.83 -2.84 2.47
N PHE A 303 22.90 -3.49 1.32
CA PHE A 303 24.02 -4.37 1.01
C PHE A 303 25.17 -3.54 0.41
N GLU A 304 26.32 -3.50 1.08
CA GLU A 304 27.50 -2.75 0.65
C GLU A 304 28.75 -3.63 0.75
N ALA A 305 29.54 -3.71 -0.33
CA ALA A 305 30.84 -4.39 -0.36
C ALA A 305 30.82 -5.85 0.16
N GLY A 306 29.77 -6.61 -0.15
CA GLY A 306 29.66 -8.03 0.22
C GLY A 306 29.11 -8.30 1.62
N ALA A 307 28.62 -7.27 2.33
CA ALA A 307 28.00 -7.41 3.65
C ALA A 307 26.80 -6.47 3.83
N CYS A 308 25.92 -6.81 4.76
CA CYS A 308 24.83 -5.94 5.15
C CYS A 308 25.29 -4.83 6.10
N VAL A 309 24.98 -3.58 5.75
CA VAL A 309 25.07 -2.41 6.61
C VAL A 309 23.67 -2.11 7.15
N CYS A 310 23.45 -2.47 8.41
CA CYS A 310 22.14 -2.37 9.05
C CYS A 310 21.76 -0.94 9.40
N ALA A 311 20.45 -0.66 9.35
CA ALA A 311 19.87 0.48 10.02
C ALA A 311 20.14 0.38 11.53
N ALA A 312 20.22 1.53 12.21
CA ALA A 312 20.69 1.61 13.61
C ALA A 312 19.89 0.71 14.59
N ALA A 313 18.61 0.48 14.30
CA ALA A 313 17.71 -0.38 15.07
C ALA A 313 17.94 -1.89 14.88
N PHE A 314 18.82 -2.31 13.95
CA PHE A 314 19.03 -3.71 13.59
C PHE A 314 20.52 -4.10 13.58
N SER A 315 20.79 -5.39 13.65
CA SER A 315 22.14 -5.96 13.65
C SER A 315 22.15 -7.40 13.11
N GLY A 316 23.34 -7.99 13.07
CA GLY A 316 23.56 -9.33 12.53
C GLY A 316 24.08 -9.29 11.09
N PRO A 317 24.50 -10.44 10.55
CA PRO A 317 25.11 -10.55 9.23
C PRO A 317 24.14 -10.19 8.09
N ASP A 318 22.83 -10.28 8.35
CA ASP A 318 21.73 -10.00 7.42
C ASP A 318 20.74 -8.95 7.97
N CYS A 319 21.07 -8.25 9.06
CA CYS A 319 20.17 -7.29 9.72
C CYS A 319 18.83 -7.85 10.22
N SER A 320 18.72 -9.17 10.42
CA SER A 320 17.53 -9.80 11.00
C SER A 320 17.36 -9.54 12.50
N GLN A 321 18.42 -9.16 13.21
CA GLN A 321 18.37 -9.02 14.67
C GLN A 321 17.87 -7.64 15.08
N ASN A 322 16.64 -7.59 15.61
CA ASN A 322 16.01 -6.37 16.11
C ASN A 322 16.63 -5.93 17.45
N ARG A 323 17.40 -4.84 17.41
CA ARG A 323 18.08 -4.27 18.59
C ARG A 323 17.11 -3.51 19.51
N ILE A 324 16.00 -2.99 18.98
CA ILE A 324 14.98 -2.32 19.78
C ILE A 324 14.44 -3.29 20.83
N LEU A 325 14.07 -4.51 20.40
CA LEU A 325 13.58 -5.54 21.30
C LEU A 325 14.66 -6.05 22.26
N ALA A 326 15.91 -6.19 21.79
CA ALA A 326 17.03 -6.59 22.65
C ALA A 326 17.34 -5.58 23.77
N HIS A 327 16.98 -4.30 23.58
CA HIS A 327 17.18 -3.22 24.55
C HIS A 327 15.87 -2.79 25.25
N SER A 328 14.79 -3.60 25.17
CA SER A 328 13.46 -3.22 25.67
C SER A 328 13.48 -2.77 27.13
N ASP A 329 14.14 -3.54 28.02
CA ASP A 329 14.22 -3.24 29.45
C ASP A 329 14.95 -1.92 29.76
N ALA A 330 15.91 -1.53 28.91
CA ALA A 330 16.64 -0.28 29.06
C ALA A 330 15.78 0.90 28.59
N ILE A 331 15.16 0.78 27.42
CA ILE A 331 14.31 1.81 26.80
C ILE A 331 13.10 2.11 27.69
N LEU A 332 12.49 1.08 28.28
CA LEU A 332 11.25 1.18 29.05
C LEU A 332 11.50 1.46 30.55
N ARG A 333 12.76 1.58 30.98
CA ARG A 333 13.11 1.77 32.38
C ARG A 333 12.50 3.07 32.92
N GLY A 334 11.59 2.94 33.87
CA GLY A 334 10.93 4.08 34.51
C GLY A 334 9.77 4.69 33.72
N VAL A 335 9.40 4.10 32.58
CA VAL A 335 8.24 4.52 31.80
C VAL A 335 6.97 3.87 32.39
N ASP A 336 6.16 4.67 33.09
CA ASP A 336 4.83 4.21 33.54
C ASP A 336 3.77 4.41 32.46
N MET A 337 3.11 3.32 32.06
CA MET A 337 2.09 3.28 31.01
C MET A 337 0.66 3.37 31.57
N HIS A 338 0.49 3.51 32.89
CA HIS A 338 -0.82 3.75 33.49
C HIS A 338 -1.16 5.23 33.57
N PHE A 339 -2.35 5.58 33.11
CA PHE A 339 -2.88 6.92 33.23
C PHE A 339 -3.98 6.98 34.31
N ASP A 340 -3.72 7.76 35.36
CA ASP A 340 -4.70 8.02 36.42
C ASP A 340 -5.36 9.39 36.23
N GLY A 341 -6.41 9.40 35.42
CA GLY A 341 -7.20 10.59 35.12
C GLY A 341 -8.36 10.26 34.17
N ALA A 342 -9.19 11.27 33.86
CA ALA A 342 -10.29 11.06 32.91
C ALA A 342 -9.74 10.92 31.49
N LEU A 343 -10.15 9.87 30.78
CA LEU A 343 -9.69 9.61 29.41
C LEU A 343 -10.37 10.54 28.40
N LEU A 344 -11.62 10.88 28.67
CA LEU A 344 -12.43 11.75 27.83
C LEU A 344 -12.67 13.11 28.48
N LEU A 345 -12.74 14.13 27.63
CA LEU A 345 -13.18 15.46 27.98
C LEU A 345 -14.67 15.42 28.40
N SER A 346 -14.93 15.79 29.65
CA SER A 346 -16.27 15.73 30.25
C SER A 346 -16.54 16.91 31.19
N GLN A 347 -17.81 17.08 31.59
CA GLN A 347 -18.22 18.13 32.51
C GLN A 347 -17.57 18.01 33.90
N GLN A 348 -17.25 16.79 34.34
CA GLN A 348 -16.59 16.54 35.64
C GLN A 348 -15.23 17.23 35.76
N GLN A 349 -14.53 17.47 34.64
CA GLN A 349 -13.23 18.12 34.63
C GLN A 349 -13.31 19.65 34.60
N VAL A 350 -14.52 20.22 34.40
CA VAL A 350 -14.71 21.66 34.20
C VAL A 350 -14.82 22.36 35.55
N VAL A 351 -13.84 23.21 35.84
CA VAL A 351 -13.86 24.14 36.96
C VAL A 351 -14.62 25.41 36.55
N VAL A 352 -15.49 25.89 37.43
CA VAL A 352 -16.25 27.14 37.25
C VAL A 352 -15.65 28.20 38.14
N ASP A 353 -15.09 29.26 37.54
CA ASP A 353 -14.75 30.47 38.28
C ASP A 353 -16.03 31.29 38.46
N MET A 354 -16.50 31.38 39.70
CA MET A 354 -17.75 32.04 40.05
C MET A 354 -17.67 33.57 39.92
N LEU A 355 -16.46 34.16 39.98
CA LEU A 355 -16.25 35.60 39.91
C LEU A 355 -16.21 36.11 38.47
N SER A 356 -15.47 35.42 37.60
CA SER A 356 -15.35 35.77 36.18
C SER A 356 -16.42 35.11 35.31
N GLN A 357 -17.21 34.18 35.87
CA GLN A 357 -18.10 33.27 35.14
C GLN A 357 -17.39 32.50 34.01
N THR A 358 -16.08 32.23 34.15
CA THR A 358 -15.32 31.46 33.17
C THR A 358 -15.31 29.98 33.53
N TYR A 359 -15.36 29.14 32.49
CA TYR A 359 -15.25 27.68 32.63
C TYR A 359 -13.88 27.28 32.11
N HIS A 360 -13.16 26.48 32.87
CA HIS A 360 -11.82 26.08 32.47
C HIS A 360 -11.48 24.68 32.95
N ILE A 361 -10.53 24.05 32.28
CA ILE A 361 -9.92 22.80 32.70
C ILE A 361 -8.49 23.11 33.14
N PRO A 362 -8.14 22.84 34.41
CA PRO A 362 -6.76 22.95 34.87
C PRO A 362 -5.84 22.08 34.01
N LEU A 363 -4.61 22.53 33.80
CA LEU A 363 -3.60 21.76 33.09
C LEU A 363 -2.42 21.45 34.00
N PRO A 364 -1.58 20.45 33.65
CA PRO A 364 -0.26 20.30 34.24
C PRO A 364 0.55 21.61 34.16
N GLN A 365 1.31 21.91 35.21
CA GLN A 365 1.99 23.21 35.40
C GLN A 365 2.97 23.58 34.28
N HIS A 366 3.59 22.60 33.62
CA HIS A 366 4.47 22.83 32.47
C HIS A 366 3.69 23.38 31.25
N GLU A 367 2.54 22.78 30.95
CA GLU A 367 1.69 23.17 29.81
C GLU A 367 1.00 24.52 30.04
N ALA A 368 0.70 24.83 31.30
CA ALA A 368 0.09 26.09 31.71
C ALA A 368 0.93 27.32 31.29
N GLN A 369 2.26 27.19 31.18
CA GLN A 369 3.20 28.28 30.90
C GLN A 369 3.08 28.82 29.48
N HIS A 370 2.62 27.99 28.54
CA HIS A 370 2.42 28.36 27.14
C HIS A 370 1.13 29.18 26.92
N ARG A 371 0.38 29.48 28.00
CA ARG A 371 -0.94 30.11 27.95
C ARG A 371 -1.07 31.33 28.84
N GLN A 372 -1.91 32.25 28.41
CA GLN A 372 -2.41 33.32 29.29
C GLN A 372 -3.43 32.71 30.27
N GLY A 373 -3.05 32.60 31.55
CA GLY A 373 -3.94 32.13 32.63
C GLY A 373 -3.88 30.64 32.97
N GLY A 374 -2.97 29.87 32.36
CA GLY A 374 -2.60 28.52 32.82
C GLY A 374 -3.64 27.40 32.69
N SER A 375 -4.79 27.66 32.05
CA SER A 375 -5.92 26.72 31.96
C SER A 375 -6.43 26.57 30.52
N TYR A 376 -7.14 25.48 30.21
CA TYR A 376 -7.89 25.34 28.95
C TYR A 376 -9.27 25.97 29.07
N LEU A 377 -9.52 27.03 28.31
CA LEU A 377 -10.79 27.77 28.38
C LEU A 377 -11.91 27.03 27.65
N ILE A 378 -13.06 26.93 28.32
CA ILE A 378 -14.30 26.36 27.82
C ILE A 378 -15.38 27.43 27.98
N ASN A 379 -16.25 27.59 26.97
CA ASN A 379 -17.42 28.46 27.11
C ASN A 379 -18.62 27.68 27.65
N LYS A 380 -19.62 28.40 28.19
CA LYS A 380 -20.82 27.80 28.77
C LYS A 380 -21.50 26.81 27.81
N GLU A 381 -21.63 27.17 26.54
CA GLU A 381 -22.26 26.34 25.51
C GLU A 381 -21.54 25.01 25.31
N MET A 382 -20.20 25.06 25.23
CA MET A 382 -19.38 23.85 25.08
C MET A 382 -19.53 22.94 26.30
N ARG A 383 -19.55 23.47 27.53
CA ARG A 383 -19.80 22.66 28.73
C ARG A 383 -21.11 21.86 28.63
N HIS A 384 -22.19 22.48 28.15
CA HIS A 384 -23.48 21.78 28.01
C HIS A 384 -23.47 20.73 26.90
N ALA A 385 -22.56 20.84 25.92
CA ALA A 385 -22.39 19.86 24.86
C ALA A 385 -21.51 18.65 25.26
N LEU A 386 -20.75 18.76 26.36
CA LEU A 386 -19.89 17.69 26.87
C LEU A 386 -20.69 16.61 27.63
N PRO A 387 -20.24 15.35 27.58
CA PRO A 387 -20.80 14.29 28.43
C PRO A 387 -20.54 14.59 29.91
N ALA A 388 -21.36 14.01 30.80
CA ALA A 388 -21.26 14.25 32.24
C ALA A 388 -19.92 13.78 32.82
N ASN A 389 -19.47 12.59 32.41
CA ASN A 389 -18.24 11.92 32.83
C ASN A 389 -17.66 11.14 31.62
N ASP A 390 -16.61 10.36 31.86
CA ASP A 390 -15.99 9.48 30.86
C ASP A 390 -16.57 8.06 30.83
N THR A 391 -17.59 7.74 31.63
CA THR A 391 -18.22 6.40 31.61
C THR A 391 -18.90 6.11 30.28
N TRP A 392 -19.25 7.17 29.56
CA TRP A 392 -19.77 7.12 28.21
C TRP A 392 -18.92 6.25 27.27
N LEU A 393 -17.59 6.24 27.40
CA LEU A 393 -16.72 5.43 26.54
C LEU A 393 -17.12 3.95 26.57
N TRP A 394 -17.41 3.46 27.77
CA TRP A 394 -17.82 2.08 28.00
C TRP A 394 -19.25 1.83 27.53
N GLU A 395 -20.15 2.76 27.83
CA GLU A 395 -21.57 2.65 27.49
C GLU A 395 -21.81 2.69 25.99
N ALA A 396 -20.96 3.40 25.23
CA ALA A 396 -21.12 3.56 23.80
C ALA A 396 -20.36 2.54 22.97
N LEU A 397 -19.19 2.08 23.44
CA LEU A 397 -18.37 1.14 22.68
C LEU A 397 -18.62 -0.31 23.04
N SER A 398 -19.17 -0.60 24.23
CA SER A 398 -19.45 -2.00 24.63
C SER A 398 -20.91 -2.38 24.43
N THR A 399 -21.14 -3.52 23.80
CA THR A 399 -22.42 -4.24 23.94
C THR A 399 -22.45 -5.07 25.24
N ARG A 400 -21.28 -5.32 25.86
CA ARG A 400 -21.07 -6.05 27.13
C ARG A 400 -19.82 -5.55 27.87
N PRO A 401 -19.90 -4.58 28.80
CA PRO A 401 -18.75 -4.19 29.60
C PRO A 401 -18.37 -5.34 30.55
N GLN A 402 -17.09 -5.72 30.55
CA GLN A 402 -16.58 -6.81 31.39
C GLN A 402 -15.89 -6.27 32.65
N SER A 403 -15.83 -7.12 33.68
CA SER A 403 -14.99 -6.88 34.86
C SER A 403 -13.64 -7.54 34.63
N GLY A 404 -12.65 -6.77 34.17
CA GLY A 404 -11.33 -7.26 33.83
C GLY A 404 -10.20 -6.38 34.33
N THR A 405 -8.99 -6.73 33.91
CA THR A 405 -7.78 -5.92 34.13
C THR A 405 -7.39 -5.33 32.78
N SER A 406 -7.18 -4.01 32.72
CA SER A 406 -6.71 -3.38 31.47
C SER A 406 -5.23 -3.65 31.22
N ILE A 407 -4.82 -3.59 29.96
CA ILE A 407 -3.42 -3.77 29.53
C ILE A 407 -2.46 -2.84 30.31
N ALA A 408 -2.86 -1.60 30.58
CA ALA A 408 -2.06 -0.65 31.36
C ALA A 408 -1.59 -1.22 32.71
N ALA A 409 -2.41 -2.04 33.38
CA ALA A 409 -2.07 -2.67 34.64
C ALA A 409 -1.10 -3.89 34.50
N HIS A 410 -0.80 -4.32 33.27
CA HIS A 410 0.29 -5.25 32.96
C HIS A 410 1.61 -4.51 32.69
N LEU A 411 1.53 -3.29 32.16
CA LEU A 411 2.68 -2.49 31.75
C LEU A 411 3.30 -1.63 32.87
N SER A 412 2.58 -1.38 33.97
CA SER A 412 3.14 -0.62 35.10
C SER A 412 4.14 -1.42 35.94
N PRO A 413 5.21 -0.80 36.45
CA PRO A 413 6.19 -1.45 37.31
C PRO A 413 5.53 -2.11 38.53
N ARG A 414 5.94 -3.34 38.87
CA ARG A 414 5.58 -4.00 40.15
C ARG A 414 6.28 -3.25 41.30
N LEU A 415 5.64 -2.21 41.82
CA LEU A 415 6.11 -1.55 43.04
C LEU A 415 6.03 -2.53 44.22
N PRO A 416 7.12 -2.74 44.99
CA PRO A 416 7.16 -3.72 46.08
C PRO A 416 6.21 -3.47 47.26
N ASN A 417 5.47 -2.35 47.28
CA ASN A 417 4.64 -1.99 48.44
C ASN A 417 3.31 -1.31 48.10
N SER A 418 2.86 -1.35 46.84
CA SER A 418 1.46 -1.03 46.54
C SER A 418 0.68 -2.33 46.34
N GLN A 419 0.20 -2.89 47.45
CA GLN A 419 -1.15 -3.50 47.44
C GLN A 419 -2.22 -2.41 47.20
N ALA A 420 -1.96 -1.47 46.29
CA ALA A 420 -3.00 -0.63 45.74
C ALA A 420 -3.85 -1.59 44.93
N THR A 421 -4.98 -1.98 45.52
CA THR A 421 -6.14 -2.58 44.86
C THR A 421 -6.07 -2.32 43.36
N ARG A 422 -5.72 -3.37 42.58
CA ARG A 422 -5.84 -3.38 41.12
C ARG A 422 -7.28 -2.96 40.86
N MET A 423 -7.53 -1.68 40.60
CA MET A 423 -8.90 -1.17 40.54
C MET A 423 -9.55 -1.87 39.36
N GLN A 424 -10.52 -2.74 39.64
CA GLN A 424 -11.41 -3.32 38.64
C GLN A 424 -12.16 -2.15 37.99
N ARG A 425 -11.58 -1.60 36.92
CA ARG A 425 -12.28 -0.69 36.01
C ARG A 425 -13.08 -1.58 35.05
N ARG A 426 -14.19 -1.03 34.52
CA ARG A 426 -14.85 -1.66 33.37
C ARG A 426 -13.84 -1.71 32.22
N THR A 427 -13.89 -2.77 31.41
CA THR A 427 -13.00 -3.02 30.27
C THR A 427 -13.83 -3.33 29.01
N LEU A 428 -13.26 -3.08 27.82
CA LEU A 428 -13.93 -3.23 26.52
C LEU A 428 -13.79 -4.65 25.91
N GLY A 429 -13.10 -5.57 26.58
CA GLY A 429 -12.80 -6.90 26.04
C GLY A 429 -11.65 -6.87 25.02
N ARG A 430 -11.83 -7.58 23.90
CA ARG A 430 -10.84 -7.68 22.81
C ARG A 430 -11.04 -6.55 21.80
N CYS A 431 -10.00 -5.74 21.61
CA CYS A 431 -10.01 -4.60 20.69
C CYS A 431 -9.12 -4.85 19.47
N ALA A 432 -9.61 -4.51 18.27
CA ALA A 432 -8.78 -4.36 17.08
C ALA A 432 -8.55 -2.88 16.78
N LEU A 433 -7.29 -2.48 16.64
CA LEU A 433 -6.89 -1.16 16.17
C LEU A 433 -6.37 -1.30 14.74
N VAL A 434 -7.09 -0.73 13.77
CA VAL A 434 -6.79 -0.91 12.35
C VAL A 434 -6.33 0.41 11.75
N GLY A 435 -5.03 0.47 11.44
CA GLY A 435 -4.38 1.56 10.73
C GLY A 435 -4.70 1.55 9.23
N ASN A 436 -4.19 2.57 8.54
CA ASN A 436 -4.48 2.77 7.12
C ASN A 436 -3.35 2.32 6.19
N ALA A 437 -2.28 1.68 6.69
CA ALA A 437 -1.12 1.32 5.88
C ALA A 437 -1.51 0.40 4.70
N GLY A 438 -0.87 0.61 3.56
CA GLY A 438 -1.11 -0.16 2.33
C GLY A 438 -0.75 -1.65 2.46
N ALA A 439 0.11 -2.01 3.42
CA ALA A 439 0.52 -3.38 3.66
C ALA A 439 -0.66 -4.30 4.02
N GLN A 440 -1.73 -3.73 4.56
CA GLN A 440 -2.96 -4.46 4.88
C GLN A 440 -3.52 -5.23 3.68
N LEU A 441 -3.26 -4.79 2.45
CA LEU A 441 -3.71 -5.45 1.22
C LEU A 441 -2.98 -6.77 0.91
N HIS A 442 -1.90 -7.09 1.63
CA HIS A 442 -1.17 -8.35 1.49
C HIS A 442 -1.71 -9.45 2.41
N HIS A 443 -2.73 -9.14 3.21
CA HIS A 443 -3.31 -10.06 4.19
C HIS A 443 -4.83 -10.12 4.06
N SER A 444 -5.43 -11.20 4.58
CA SER A 444 -6.88 -11.41 4.63
C SER A 444 -7.39 -11.39 6.08
N TYR A 445 -7.06 -10.33 6.84
CA TYR A 445 -7.41 -10.21 8.26
C TYR A 445 -8.87 -9.78 8.52
N GLY A 446 -9.68 -9.51 7.50
CA GLY A 446 -10.97 -8.86 7.67
C GLY A 446 -11.95 -9.60 8.58
N ALA A 447 -12.03 -10.93 8.43
CA ALA A 447 -12.87 -11.76 9.29
C ALA A 447 -12.37 -11.80 10.76
N GLU A 448 -11.06 -11.75 10.95
CA GLU A 448 -10.43 -11.71 12.28
C GLU A 448 -10.67 -10.37 12.97
N ILE A 449 -10.48 -9.26 12.24
CA ILE A 449 -10.78 -7.90 12.70
C ILE A 449 -12.24 -7.81 13.15
N ASP A 450 -13.18 -8.29 12.34
CA ASP A 450 -14.62 -8.22 12.65
C ASP A 450 -15.04 -9.12 13.83
N ALA A 451 -14.21 -10.08 14.25
CA ALA A 451 -14.46 -10.93 15.41
C ALA A 451 -14.18 -10.24 16.76
N HIS A 452 -13.61 -9.02 16.75
CA HIS A 452 -13.32 -8.25 17.96
C HIS A 452 -14.57 -7.60 18.56
N ASP A 453 -14.53 -7.34 19.87
CA ASP A 453 -15.61 -6.66 20.57
C ASP A 453 -15.71 -5.20 20.10
N VAL A 454 -14.54 -4.55 19.94
CA VAL A 454 -14.40 -3.15 19.53
C VAL A 454 -13.40 -3.03 18.38
N VAL A 455 -13.80 -2.36 17.30
CA VAL A 455 -12.92 -2.05 16.16
C VAL A 455 -12.69 -0.54 16.07
N VAL A 456 -11.42 -0.12 16.15
CA VAL A 456 -11.00 1.27 16.12
C VAL A 456 -10.30 1.58 14.80
N ARG A 457 -10.76 2.64 14.10
CA ARG A 457 -10.23 3.06 12.78
C ARG A 457 -9.91 4.55 12.73
N PHE A 458 -9.35 5.00 11.61
CA PHE A 458 -8.89 6.38 11.45
C PHE A 458 -9.35 7.04 10.17
N ASN A 459 -9.75 8.31 10.33
CA ASN A 459 -9.81 9.27 9.24
C ASN A 459 -10.65 8.81 8.01
N GLN A 460 -11.70 8.01 8.22
CA GLN A 460 -12.60 7.54 7.15
C GLN A 460 -11.91 6.75 6.02
N GLY A 461 -10.95 5.88 6.35
CA GLY A 461 -10.44 4.90 5.38
C GLY A 461 -11.60 4.05 4.81
N PRO A 462 -11.82 3.97 3.49
CA PRO A 462 -12.94 3.22 2.92
C PRO A 462 -12.84 1.72 3.26
N LEU A 463 -13.98 1.07 3.51
CA LEU A 463 -14.02 -0.39 3.73
C LEU A 463 -14.55 -1.14 2.52
N ARG A 464 -15.42 -0.49 1.73
CA ARG A 464 -15.99 -1.10 0.52
C ARG A 464 -14.90 -1.40 -0.50
N GLY A 465 -14.85 -2.65 -0.97
CA GLY A 465 -13.81 -3.15 -1.88
C GLY A 465 -12.55 -3.63 -1.17
N PHE A 466 -12.51 -3.59 0.17
CA PHE A 466 -11.37 -3.96 1.00
C PHE A 466 -11.76 -4.88 2.16
N GLU A 467 -12.99 -5.41 2.17
CA GLU A 467 -13.59 -6.14 3.28
C GLU A 467 -12.81 -7.40 3.64
N GLU A 468 -12.19 -8.07 2.66
CA GLU A 468 -11.38 -9.26 2.89
C GLU A 468 -10.16 -8.98 3.78
N SER A 469 -9.48 -7.87 3.53
CA SER A 469 -8.27 -7.48 4.26
C SER A 469 -8.59 -6.72 5.55
N LEU A 470 -9.59 -5.83 5.49
CA LEU A 470 -9.83 -4.85 6.54
C LEU A 470 -11.11 -5.08 7.34
N GLY A 471 -12.00 -5.97 6.91
CA GLY A 471 -13.29 -6.20 7.56
C GLY A 471 -14.30 -5.10 7.28
N THR A 472 -15.44 -5.18 7.95
CA THR A 472 -16.61 -4.33 7.70
C THR A 472 -17.02 -3.50 8.90
N ARG A 473 -16.61 -3.88 10.11
CA ARG A 473 -17.05 -3.26 11.36
C ARG A 473 -16.20 -2.06 11.74
N THR A 474 -16.84 -1.10 12.40
CA THR A 474 -16.19 0.04 13.06
C THR A 474 -17.00 0.42 14.29
N SER A 475 -16.35 0.50 15.45
CA SER A 475 -16.97 0.92 16.72
C SER A 475 -16.56 2.34 17.08
N LEU A 476 -15.30 2.69 16.87
CA LEU A 476 -14.73 4.02 17.13
C LEU A 476 -13.90 4.48 15.92
N GLU A 477 -14.24 5.64 15.37
CA GLU A 477 -13.51 6.29 14.29
C GLU A 477 -12.77 7.51 14.84
N ILE A 478 -11.43 7.49 14.86
CA ILE A 478 -10.62 8.61 15.36
C ILE A 478 -10.25 9.51 14.19
N ILE A 479 -10.63 10.78 14.26
CA ILE A 479 -10.40 11.74 13.19
C ILE A 479 -9.54 12.92 13.63
N ASN A 480 -8.73 13.43 12.69
CA ASN A 480 -7.95 14.65 12.88
C ASN A 480 -8.71 15.91 12.43
N LYS A 481 -8.07 17.09 12.56
CA LYS A 481 -8.65 18.38 12.13
C LYS A 481 -9.11 18.38 10.67
N ALA A 482 -8.28 17.85 9.76
CA ALA A 482 -8.56 17.90 8.32
C ALA A 482 -9.86 17.15 7.99
N TRP A 483 -10.05 15.96 8.57
CA TRP A 483 -11.26 15.16 8.38
C TRP A 483 -12.49 15.77 9.06
N MET A 484 -12.33 16.37 10.24
CA MET A 484 -13.42 17.12 10.89
C MET A 484 -13.84 18.35 10.07
N SER A 485 -12.89 19.08 9.48
CA SER A 485 -13.18 20.18 8.57
C SER A 485 -13.95 19.70 7.33
N GLN A 486 -13.51 18.59 6.70
CA GLN A 486 -14.20 18.01 5.56
C GLN A 486 -15.65 17.65 5.89
N LEU A 487 -15.88 16.97 7.03
CA LEU A 487 -17.21 16.60 7.49
C LEU A 487 -18.13 17.81 7.71
N LEU A 488 -17.65 18.82 8.44
CA LEU A 488 -18.50 19.94 8.89
C LEU A 488 -18.63 21.08 7.90
N GLU A 489 -17.65 21.26 7.02
CA GLU A 489 -17.56 22.40 6.11
C GLU A 489 -17.79 21.99 4.65
N GLY A 490 -17.60 20.72 4.29
CA GLY A 490 -17.47 20.33 2.88
C GLY A 490 -16.16 20.87 2.28
N ILE A 491 -15.89 20.56 1.02
CA ILE A 491 -14.58 20.78 0.40
C ILE A 491 -14.09 22.24 0.54
N LYS A 492 -12.96 22.42 1.23
CA LYS A 492 -11.92 23.40 0.89
C LYS A 492 -10.64 22.60 0.59
N SER A 493 -10.30 22.50 -0.68
CA SER A 493 -9.16 21.79 -1.32
C SER A 493 -8.02 21.31 -0.39
N VAL A 494 -7.76 19.99 -0.37
CA VAL A 494 -6.44 19.45 0.06
C VAL A 494 -5.90 18.33 -0.87
N SER A 495 -6.70 17.73 -1.76
CA SER A 495 -6.19 16.80 -2.79
C SER A 495 -7.02 16.86 -4.09
N PRO A 496 -6.43 16.81 -5.30
CA PRO A 496 -7.16 16.79 -6.57
C PRO A 496 -8.00 15.53 -6.82
N THR A 497 -7.77 14.44 -6.08
CA THR A 497 -8.26 13.10 -6.44
C THR A 497 -9.47 12.60 -5.65
N THR A 498 -9.90 13.27 -4.58
CA THR A 498 -11.02 12.77 -3.75
C THR A 498 -12.05 13.87 -3.47
N ARG A 499 -13.18 13.83 -4.18
CA ARG A 499 -14.34 14.71 -3.94
C ARG A 499 -15.29 14.07 -2.93
N ILE A 500 -15.09 14.30 -1.64
CA ILE A 500 -16.03 13.85 -0.60
C ILE A 500 -16.97 15.02 -0.25
N SER A 501 -18.25 14.90 -0.63
CA SER A 501 -19.30 15.84 -0.18
C SER A 501 -19.78 15.46 1.23
N ARG A 502 -20.43 16.38 1.97
CA ARG A 502 -21.03 16.02 3.29
C ARG A 502 -22.07 14.91 3.21
N HIS A 503 -22.71 14.74 2.06
CA HIS A 503 -23.68 13.65 1.80
C HIS A 503 -22.99 12.32 1.44
N ALA A 504 -21.67 12.33 1.27
CA ALA A 504 -20.84 11.17 0.93
C ALA A 504 -19.97 10.70 2.11
N TRP A 505 -20.17 11.25 3.32
CA TRP A 505 -19.51 10.72 4.51
C TRP A 505 -20.00 9.31 4.78
N ASP A 506 -19.08 8.38 4.98
CA ASP A 506 -19.40 6.99 5.29
C ASP A 506 -19.71 6.90 6.79
N TRP A 507 -20.97 7.20 7.10
CA TRP A 507 -21.57 6.82 8.36
C TRP A 507 -21.60 5.30 8.38
N ARG A 508 -20.56 4.74 8.99
CA ARG A 508 -20.34 3.31 9.25
C ARG A 508 -21.57 2.66 9.93
N GLU A 509 -21.36 1.61 10.71
CA GLU A 509 -22.46 0.99 11.45
C GLU A 509 -23.17 1.99 12.38
N PRO A 510 -24.51 1.91 12.52
CA PRO A 510 -25.26 2.70 13.49
C PRO A 510 -24.66 2.54 14.90
N GLY A 511 -24.35 3.65 15.55
CA GLY A 511 -23.70 3.65 16.86
C GLY A 511 -22.17 3.82 16.83
N THR A 512 -21.54 3.88 15.65
CA THR A 512 -20.12 4.23 15.53
C THR A 512 -19.84 5.57 16.19
N ALA A 513 -18.96 5.58 17.17
CA ALA A 513 -18.52 6.77 17.87
C ALA A 513 -17.44 7.50 17.07
N LEU A 514 -17.47 8.84 17.08
CA LEU A 514 -16.41 9.67 16.52
C LEU A 514 -15.51 10.18 17.64
N GLY A 515 -14.21 9.90 17.56
CA GLY A 515 -13.20 10.35 18.51
C GLY A 515 -12.36 11.50 17.96
N VAL A 516 -12.19 12.57 18.73
CA VAL A 516 -11.28 13.69 18.40
C VAL A 516 -10.20 13.85 19.47
N TYR A 517 -8.95 13.96 19.06
CA TYR A 517 -7.81 14.09 19.98
C TYR A 517 -7.14 15.47 19.90
N GLU A 518 -7.24 16.16 18.76
CA GLU A 518 -6.54 17.43 18.52
C GLU A 518 -7.24 18.67 19.08
N MET A 519 -8.32 18.50 19.86
CA MET A 519 -8.96 19.62 20.58
C MET A 519 -8.00 20.33 21.53
N PHE A 520 -7.00 19.57 21.98
CA PHE A 520 -5.84 20.02 22.71
C PHE A 520 -4.60 19.40 22.04
N ASP A 521 -3.63 20.19 21.58
CA ASP A 521 -2.48 19.70 20.80
C ASP A 521 -1.15 20.26 21.37
N PRO A 522 -0.61 19.62 22.41
CA PRO A 522 0.58 20.12 23.12
C PRO A 522 1.82 20.10 22.24
N ALA A 523 1.90 19.18 21.26
CA ALA A 523 2.99 19.13 20.31
C ALA A 523 3.13 20.46 19.53
N SER A 524 2.00 21.15 19.29
CA SER A 524 2.01 22.42 18.58
C SER A 524 2.61 23.59 19.36
N PHE A 525 2.79 23.47 20.67
CA PHE A 525 3.29 24.57 21.52
C PHE A 525 4.77 24.86 21.28
N ALA A 526 5.53 23.88 20.79
CA ALA A 526 6.94 24.05 20.46
C ALA A 526 7.17 24.94 19.22
N PHE A 527 6.17 25.10 18.35
CA PHE A 527 6.32 25.78 17.06
C PHE A 527 5.20 26.76 16.70
N ARG A 528 4.27 27.05 17.61
CA ARG A 528 3.19 28.03 17.42
C ARG A 528 3.20 29.12 18.49
N MET A 529 2.80 30.32 18.08
CA MET A 529 2.56 31.43 18.99
C MET A 529 1.26 31.24 19.77
N SER A 530 1.15 31.85 20.96
CA SER A 530 -0.04 31.72 21.83
C SER A 530 -1.37 32.07 21.15
N HIS A 531 -1.40 33.06 20.25
CA HIS A 531 -2.62 33.41 19.50
C HIS A 531 -3.02 32.32 18.51
N GLN A 532 -2.07 31.69 17.81
CA GLN A 532 -2.33 30.60 16.86
C GLN A 532 -2.83 29.33 17.56
N ILE A 533 -2.39 29.12 18.79
CA ILE A 533 -2.89 28.05 19.68
C ILE A 533 -4.35 28.36 20.05
N ALA A 534 -4.62 29.57 20.54
CA ALA A 534 -5.97 30.00 20.91
C ALA A 534 -6.96 29.92 19.74
N ASP A 535 -6.56 30.32 18.54
CA ASP A 535 -7.38 30.23 17.32
C ASP A 535 -7.71 28.78 16.96
N LYS A 536 -6.74 27.87 17.07
CA LYS A 536 -6.95 26.43 16.81
C LYS A 536 -7.94 25.83 17.81
N GLU A 537 -7.80 26.15 19.09
CA GLU A 537 -8.69 25.67 20.14
C GLU A 537 -10.10 26.24 20.00
N GLU A 538 -10.24 27.52 19.63
CA GLU A 538 -11.54 28.12 19.35
C GLU A 538 -12.22 27.44 18.17
N TRP A 539 -11.48 27.19 17.09
CA TRP A 539 -12.01 26.44 15.95
C TRP A 539 -12.54 25.06 16.39
N TRP A 540 -11.79 24.33 17.22
CA TRP A 540 -12.23 23.01 17.72
C TRP A 540 -13.47 23.08 18.61
N ARG A 541 -13.57 24.08 19.49
CA ARG A 541 -14.79 24.30 20.30
C ARG A 541 -16.00 24.54 19.40
N GLN A 542 -15.85 25.36 18.36
CA GLN A 542 -16.93 25.64 17.41
C GLN A 542 -17.27 24.40 16.57
N ALA A 543 -16.27 23.65 16.12
CA ALA A 543 -16.45 22.41 15.38
C ALA A 543 -17.21 21.36 16.19
N TYR A 544 -16.84 21.16 17.45
CA TYR A 544 -17.52 20.21 18.35
C TYR A 544 -19.00 20.58 18.54
N LYS A 545 -19.30 21.83 18.88
CA LYS A 545 -20.69 22.32 19.02
C LYS A 545 -21.47 22.18 17.72
N LYS A 546 -20.84 22.52 16.59
CA LYS A 546 -21.45 22.43 15.25
C LYS A 546 -21.78 20.97 14.90
N PHE A 547 -20.88 20.02 15.16
CA PHE A 547 -21.13 18.60 14.96
C PHE A 547 -22.34 18.14 15.76
N ARG A 548 -22.36 18.39 17.08
CA ARG A 548 -23.46 17.95 17.96
C ARG A 548 -24.82 18.52 17.57
N ARG A 549 -24.84 19.67 16.89
CA ARG A 549 -26.07 20.28 16.35
C ARG A 549 -26.51 19.66 15.02
N ILE A 550 -25.56 19.30 14.15
CA ILE A 550 -25.86 18.79 12.79
C ILE A 550 -26.13 17.29 12.82
N PHE A 551 -25.41 16.54 13.65
CA PHE A 551 -25.45 15.07 13.75
C PHE A 551 -25.73 14.64 15.20
N PRO A 552 -26.90 14.99 15.78
CA PRO A 552 -27.22 14.69 17.17
C PRO A 552 -27.30 13.19 17.48
N GLU A 553 -27.63 12.37 16.48
CA GLU A 553 -27.70 10.90 16.55
C GLU A 553 -26.32 10.24 16.61
N HIS A 554 -25.28 10.90 16.10
CA HIS A 554 -23.94 10.34 16.08
C HIS A 554 -23.17 10.72 17.35
N PRO A 555 -22.60 9.74 18.06
CA PRO A 555 -21.82 10.05 19.24
C PRO A 555 -20.47 10.68 18.88
N LEU A 556 -20.09 11.70 19.66
CA LEU A 556 -18.82 12.40 19.53
C LEU A 556 -18.15 12.47 20.89
N VAL A 557 -16.89 12.07 20.94
CA VAL A 557 -16.04 12.20 22.12
C VAL A 557 -14.75 12.91 21.80
N ALA A 558 -14.29 13.67 22.78
CA ALA A 558 -12.99 14.31 22.73
C ALA A 558 -12.08 13.70 23.79
N LEU A 559 -10.83 13.41 23.45
CA LEU A 559 -9.84 12.98 24.44
C LEU A 559 -9.57 14.10 25.43
N SER A 560 -9.35 13.74 26.69
CA SER A 560 -9.08 14.72 27.73
C SER A 560 -7.73 15.43 27.48
N PRO A 561 -7.64 16.75 27.70
CA PRO A 561 -6.37 17.46 27.66
C PRO A 561 -5.27 16.81 28.53
N HIS A 562 -5.63 16.31 29.71
CA HIS A 562 -4.68 15.62 30.60
C HIS A 562 -4.13 14.34 29.96
N PHE A 563 -5.00 13.53 29.35
CA PHE A 563 -4.60 12.31 28.67
C PHE A 563 -3.71 12.61 27.46
N VAL A 564 -4.05 13.62 26.66
CA VAL A 564 -3.26 13.99 25.48
C VAL A 564 -1.88 14.52 25.87
N VAL A 565 -1.77 15.31 26.95
CA VAL A 565 -0.47 15.74 27.51
C VAL A 565 0.35 14.54 27.95
N TRP A 566 -0.24 13.66 28.75
CA TRP A 566 0.43 12.46 29.23
C TRP A 566 0.92 11.58 28.07
N ALA A 567 0.08 11.34 27.06
CA ALA A 567 0.45 10.60 25.86
C ALA A 567 1.62 11.26 25.13
N ASN A 568 1.60 12.59 24.97
CA ASN A 568 2.70 13.32 24.32
C ASN A 568 4.02 13.19 25.09
N GLN A 569 3.96 13.24 26.42
CA GLN A 569 5.12 13.01 27.29
C GLN A 569 5.66 11.59 27.15
N LYS A 570 4.79 10.56 27.11
CA LYS A 570 5.20 9.18 26.89
C LYS A 570 5.90 8.97 25.55
N TYR A 571 5.42 9.62 24.49
CA TYR A 571 6.11 9.59 23.21
C TYR A 571 7.52 10.18 23.31
N ALA A 572 7.69 11.31 24.01
CA ALA A 572 8.99 11.95 24.21
C ALA A 572 9.93 11.10 25.07
N GLU A 573 9.43 10.48 26.15
CA GLU A 573 10.18 9.56 27.01
C GLU A 573 10.68 8.34 26.22
N LEU A 574 9.79 7.66 25.49
CA LEU A 574 10.13 6.49 24.68
C LEU A 574 11.11 6.82 23.57
N LYS A 575 10.89 7.94 22.88
CA LYS A 575 11.83 8.45 21.88
C LYS A 575 13.22 8.69 22.48
N ALA A 576 13.29 9.37 23.63
CA ALA A 576 14.55 9.63 24.31
C ALA A 576 15.24 8.33 24.74
N GLY A 577 14.48 7.34 25.23
CA GLY A 577 14.99 6.02 25.58
C GLY A 577 15.64 5.30 24.39
N VAL A 578 14.96 5.23 23.25
CA VAL A 578 15.51 4.62 22.02
C VAL A 578 16.78 5.34 21.56
N GLN A 579 16.79 6.68 21.60
CA GLN A 579 17.95 7.48 21.20
C GLN A 579 19.14 7.33 22.17
N ALA A 580 18.89 7.20 23.48
CA ALA A 580 19.92 7.01 24.49
C ALA A 580 20.67 5.68 24.32
N GLU A 581 19.99 4.64 23.83
CA GLU A 581 20.58 3.34 23.49
C GLU A 581 21.33 3.35 22.13
N GLY A 582 21.40 4.51 21.45
CA GLY A 582 22.10 4.65 20.17
C GLY A 582 21.43 3.91 19.02
N LEU A 583 20.11 3.71 19.08
CA LEU A 583 19.34 2.92 18.11
C LEU A 583 18.75 3.74 16.96
N GLY A 584 19.18 5.01 16.82
CA GLY A 584 18.81 5.88 15.72
C GLY A 584 18.41 7.27 16.17
N SER A 585 18.02 8.10 15.21
CA SER A 585 17.43 9.41 15.45
C SER A 585 16.16 9.55 14.64
N TYR A 586 15.06 9.86 15.31
CA TYR A 586 13.73 9.84 14.72
C TYR A 586 13.21 11.27 14.59
N ALA A 587 13.12 11.77 13.36
CA ALA A 587 12.55 13.08 13.07
C ALA A 587 11.01 13.03 13.08
N GLY A 588 10.34 14.10 13.49
CA GLY A 588 8.88 14.15 13.53
C GLY A 588 8.39 15.24 14.49
N GLU A 589 7.49 16.09 14.02
CA GLU A 589 6.93 17.19 14.81
C GLU A 589 6.05 16.71 15.97
N LYS A 590 5.30 15.61 15.77
CA LYS A 590 4.30 15.14 16.75
C LYS A 590 4.01 13.64 16.64
N PRO A 591 3.44 13.01 17.68
CA PRO A 591 2.89 11.66 17.58
C PRO A 591 1.73 11.60 16.56
N MET A 592 1.58 10.47 15.89
CA MET A 592 0.46 10.21 14.97
C MET A 592 -0.83 9.86 15.71
N SER A 593 -1.98 9.93 15.03
CA SER A 593 -3.29 9.55 15.61
C SER A 593 -3.29 8.12 16.15
N GLY A 594 -2.59 7.20 15.45
CA GLY A 594 -2.38 5.82 15.88
C GLY A 594 -1.80 5.70 17.28
N PHE A 595 -0.82 6.55 17.61
CA PHE A 595 -0.15 6.52 18.90
C PHE A 595 -1.10 6.88 20.05
N TYR A 596 -1.90 7.94 19.90
CA TYR A 596 -2.91 8.29 20.90
C TYR A 596 -3.98 7.19 21.05
N ALA A 597 -4.33 6.52 19.96
CA ALA A 597 -5.31 5.44 19.96
C ALA A 597 -4.78 4.15 20.62
N VAL A 598 -3.53 3.75 20.35
CA VAL A 598 -2.87 2.64 21.05
C VAL A 598 -2.88 2.90 22.55
N LEU A 599 -2.43 4.10 22.98
CA LEU A 599 -2.42 4.42 24.41
C LEU A 599 -3.82 4.44 25.02
N LEU A 600 -4.84 4.91 24.28
CA LEU A 600 -6.23 4.86 24.73
C LEU A 600 -6.66 3.41 24.92
N CYS A 601 -6.46 2.56 23.91
CA CYS A 601 -6.82 1.14 23.93
C CYS A 601 -6.09 0.39 25.06
N VAL A 602 -4.82 0.70 25.31
CA VAL A 602 -4.06 0.16 26.44
C VAL A 602 -4.72 0.48 27.79
N GLN A 603 -5.36 1.66 27.93
CA GLN A 603 -6.07 1.98 29.16
C GLN A 603 -7.42 1.24 29.29
N VAL A 604 -8.03 0.82 28.18
CA VAL A 604 -9.45 0.41 28.18
C VAL A 604 -9.75 -1.02 27.72
N CYS A 605 -8.84 -1.66 27.00
CA CYS A 605 -9.01 -3.00 26.47
C CYS A 605 -8.33 -4.03 27.39
N GLU A 606 -8.84 -5.27 27.35
CA GLU A 606 -8.19 -6.42 28.00
C GLU A 606 -7.13 -7.02 27.08
N GLU A 607 -7.43 -7.10 25.78
CA GLU A 607 -6.51 -7.47 24.71
C GLU A 607 -6.58 -6.45 23.58
N LEU A 608 -5.43 -6.20 22.93
CA LEU A 608 -5.30 -5.27 21.83
C LEU A 608 -4.54 -5.90 20.67
N ASP A 609 -5.22 -6.05 19.55
CA ASP A 609 -4.64 -6.50 18.29
C ASP A 609 -4.49 -5.28 17.36
N VAL A 610 -3.25 -5.02 16.93
CA VAL A 610 -2.86 -3.83 16.16
C VAL A 610 -2.53 -4.26 14.74
N TYR A 611 -3.27 -3.74 13.76
CA TYR A 611 -3.13 -4.06 12.34
C TYR A 611 -2.80 -2.80 11.53
N GLY A 612 -1.91 -2.90 10.55
CA GLY A 612 -1.79 -1.90 9.49
C GLY A 612 -1.04 -0.65 9.90
N PHE A 613 0.04 -0.85 10.66
CA PHE A 613 0.94 0.20 11.12
C PHE A 613 2.35 0.10 10.53
N THR A 614 2.53 -0.71 9.48
CA THR A 614 3.77 -0.83 8.72
C THR A 614 4.36 0.53 8.40
N PRO A 615 5.63 0.78 8.75
CA PRO A 615 6.26 2.05 8.50
C PRO A 615 6.31 2.38 7.00
N TYR A 616 5.79 3.56 6.64
CA TYR A 616 6.03 4.09 5.30
C TYR A 616 7.49 4.52 5.17
N GLN A 617 8.16 4.02 4.13
CA GLN A 617 9.53 4.39 3.79
C GLN A 617 9.54 5.36 2.61
N GLU A 618 10.22 6.50 2.73
CA GLU A 618 10.32 7.45 1.62
C GLU A 618 11.14 6.87 0.45
N ALA A 619 12.08 5.96 0.73
CA ALA A 619 12.81 5.22 -0.31
C ALA A 619 11.87 4.39 -1.20
N ASP A 620 10.75 3.96 -0.64
CA ASP A 620 9.76 3.11 -1.29
C ASP A 620 8.69 3.92 -2.04
N ARG A 621 8.77 5.26 -2.02
CA ARG A 621 7.79 6.14 -2.67
C ARG A 621 7.63 5.87 -4.17
N LEU A 622 8.73 5.49 -4.82
CA LEU A 622 8.76 5.16 -6.25
C LEU A 622 8.64 3.66 -6.50
N ASP A 623 8.40 2.85 -5.46
CA ASP A 623 8.18 1.42 -5.54
C ASP A 623 6.67 1.12 -5.60
N PRO A 624 6.09 0.83 -6.79
CA PRO A 624 4.66 0.55 -6.89
C PRO A 624 4.19 -0.79 -6.29
N LEU A 625 5.08 -1.57 -5.66
CA LEU A 625 4.79 -2.79 -4.90
C LEU A 625 5.13 -2.67 -3.43
N ALA A 626 5.81 -1.60 -3.02
CA ALA A 626 5.95 -1.31 -1.62
C ALA A 626 4.58 -0.92 -1.06
N PRO A 627 4.31 -1.30 0.19
CA PRO A 627 3.14 -0.82 0.91
C PRO A 627 2.97 0.69 0.76
N ARG A 628 1.89 1.08 0.09
CA ARG A 628 1.53 2.50 -0.02
C ARG A 628 1.31 3.07 1.38
N TYR A 629 1.48 4.39 1.49
CA TYR A 629 1.16 5.10 2.73
C TYR A 629 -0.29 4.83 3.19
N HIS A 630 -1.24 4.80 2.26
CA HIS A 630 -2.60 4.33 2.50
C HIS A 630 -2.98 3.17 1.57
N TYR A 631 -3.82 2.25 2.04
CA TYR A 631 -4.35 1.16 1.22
C TYR A 631 -5.34 1.61 0.12
N PHE A 632 -5.88 2.82 0.21
CA PHE A 632 -7.01 3.27 -0.61
C PHE A 632 -6.72 4.44 -1.55
N ASP A 633 -5.57 5.10 -1.41
CA ASP A 633 -5.23 6.25 -2.25
C ASP A 633 -3.73 6.25 -2.63
N ALA A 634 -3.31 7.30 -3.31
CA ALA A 634 -1.91 7.55 -3.67
C ALA A 634 -1.32 8.72 -2.88
N ALA A 635 -1.87 9.04 -1.71
CA ALA A 635 -1.33 10.09 -0.87
C ALA A 635 0.05 9.67 -0.35
N VAL A 636 0.91 10.66 -0.15
CA VAL A 636 2.20 10.50 0.51
C VAL A 636 2.17 11.32 1.81
N PRO A 637 2.84 10.86 2.88
CA PRO A 637 2.83 11.59 4.12
C PRO A 637 3.54 12.94 3.94
N ARG A 638 3.14 13.95 4.72
CA ARG A 638 3.86 15.21 4.76
C ARG A 638 5.25 14.95 5.35
N PRO A 639 6.35 15.35 4.68
CA PRO A 639 7.69 15.17 5.21
C PRO A 639 7.81 15.72 6.63
N SER A 640 8.51 14.98 7.49
CA SER A 640 8.81 15.35 8.88
C SER A 640 7.59 15.54 9.81
N SER A 641 6.38 15.18 9.38
CA SER A 641 5.19 15.28 10.23
C SER A 641 5.21 14.28 11.39
N HIS A 642 5.57 13.03 11.10
CA HIS A 642 5.59 11.90 12.01
C HIS A 642 6.83 11.02 11.74
N SER A 643 7.26 10.26 12.75
CA SER A 643 8.19 9.15 12.56
C SER A 643 7.39 7.85 12.54
N PHE A 644 7.32 7.20 11.38
CA PHE A 644 6.60 5.94 11.22
C PHE A 644 7.36 4.77 11.86
N ASP A 645 8.69 4.71 11.65
CA ASP A 645 9.55 3.68 12.26
C ASP A 645 9.47 3.70 13.78
N LEU A 646 9.56 4.90 14.39
CA LEU A 646 9.49 5.00 15.85
C LEU A 646 8.14 4.54 16.40
N ALA A 647 7.05 4.83 15.69
CA ALA A 647 5.72 4.41 16.14
C ALA A 647 5.61 2.89 16.13
N ASP A 648 6.00 2.24 15.03
CA ASP A 648 6.06 0.78 14.91
C ASP A 648 6.96 0.15 15.98
N TYR A 649 8.18 0.66 16.17
CA TYR A 649 9.09 0.19 17.21
C TYR A 649 8.50 0.30 18.61
N ILE A 650 7.77 1.38 18.90
CA ILE A 650 7.06 1.51 20.18
C ILE A 650 5.96 0.43 20.30
N TYR A 651 5.19 0.17 19.25
CA TYR A 651 4.14 -0.85 19.30
C TYR A 651 4.72 -2.25 19.53
N GLN A 652 5.83 -2.59 18.85
CA GLN A 652 6.55 -3.83 19.08
C GLN A 652 7.13 -3.92 20.49
N LEU A 653 7.68 -2.83 21.04
CA LEU A 653 8.15 -2.77 22.43
C LEU A 653 7.01 -3.05 23.42
N LEU A 654 5.84 -2.45 23.21
CA LEU A 654 4.68 -2.66 24.06
C LEU A 654 4.16 -4.10 23.97
N ALA A 655 4.14 -4.69 22.77
CA ALA A 655 3.77 -6.09 22.55
C ALA A 655 4.74 -7.07 23.22
N ASN A 656 6.04 -6.76 23.22
CA ASN A 656 7.05 -7.61 23.86
C ASN A 656 6.93 -7.68 25.39
N LEU A 657 6.24 -6.71 26.02
CA LEU A 657 6.06 -6.68 27.48
C LEU A 657 4.89 -7.53 27.98
N THR A 658 3.93 -7.85 27.12
CA THR A 658 2.69 -8.52 27.51
C THR A 658 2.02 -9.19 26.33
N ASP A 659 1.59 -10.44 26.52
CA ASP A 659 0.82 -11.20 25.51
C ASP A 659 -0.57 -10.59 25.21
N ALA A 660 -0.98 -9.60 26.01
CA ALA A 660 -2.23 -8.87 25.83
C ALA A 660 -2.19 -7.84 24.68
N ILE A 661 -1.01 -7.57 24.09
CA ILE A 661 -0.88 -6.75 22.88
C ILE A 661 -0.24 -7.61 21.79
N ARG A 662 -0.87 -7.66 20.62
CA ARG A 662 -0.30 -8.30 19.43
C ARG A 662 -0.23 -7.29 18.29
N VAL A 663 0.86 -7.31 17.54
CA VAL A 663 1.07 -6.45 16.36
C VAL A 663 1.14 -7.37 15.14
N PHE A 664 0.29 -7.09 14.16
CA PHE A 664 0.17 -7.82 12.91
C PHE A 664 0.58 -6.87 11.78
N ASP A 665 1.70 -7.19 11.14
CA ASP A 665 2.31 -6.38 10.11
C ASP A 665 2.76 -7.22 8.91
#